data_AF-A0A0A2HZW1-F1
#
_entry.id   AF-A0A0A2HZW1-F1
#
_cell.length_a   1.000
_cell.length_b   1.000
_cell.length_c   1.000
_cell.angle_alpha   90.00
_cell.angle_beta   90.00
_cell.angle_gamma   90.00
#
_symmetry.space_group_name_H-M   'P 1'
#
loop_
_entity.id
_entity.type
_entity.pdbx_description
1 polymer ?
#
loop_
_entity_poly.entity_id
_entity_poly.type
_entity_poly.pdbx_seq_one_letter_code
_entity_poly.pdbx_strand_id
1 'polypeptide(L)'
;MNRSSVPLAQLLGRLPHEVIRTGTGGQDRMPHVAGITSDSRQVLPGSLFVAIAGTLLDGHVYIDDAIRRGCAAVVVEKGRFTPAPAPAGDACIVAVDDSKEAYAEMAETWYGSPSASLRLIGITGTNGKTTITYLLEEILTGLGYAVGVIGTVNYRYTAAGEKAVLPASHTTPDAMHLQELLRRMVDAGISHVIMEVSSHALAQARIGNIQFDVAAFTNLTRDHLDYHADMYEYFETKARLFTHHLKAAGNAVIGYPQGTAEEGGWSGMLALQCRDRGIRALICGAHPEADIRLTGFEADLRGNRMTVATPDGGHSLHSPLVGRFNADNVMVALAVVHALGIPTGKALPLLARAQGAPGRLQRVAIDGDDTAGRPVVLVDYAHTPDALEKVLAALAALPHRQLVSVFGCGGDRDAGKRPVMGGIAAQISEVVIVTDDNPRSERPEAIREQVAAGVAAAGMPCRPVGWLATRDSGERGCVIVAGRGEAIALAIRTAGRGDIVLIAGKGHEQYQLLGGEKRFFDDRLEAMDVLSGWTVGAVVAATGGEGPETTRTEFLGRVVTDSRAVQPGDIFVALEGERFDGHDFVGQVVAKGAGCIVVSRRLETRYAGAVPQVVVGDTQHALGDMANYRRRLIRRLTAPVVIGLTGSCGKTTVKEMTAAILARHWPPGPDNPVDSVLKTTGNFNNLIGMPVSLLPLTVRHRAAVIEMGMNRFGEIARLAAIAEPDISCITNIHAAHLEGLHSIEGVARAKEELFAGTSPDGILVVNADDPLVGDCAAKYRQRQITFGLQTAAGTPLPDFRATEIEVGGDGRITFTLHHPGGSVNVRLTAAGPHNVTNALAAAALAWSAGADGDAIAAGLGDFRAATKRMEMIAAPAGYGILNDTYNANPASMAAALHTLAQMQARVSAAILGDMLELGDSSEAAHREVGRLAAECRVHYLGLVGDFALLVAEAAILAGMGGERVRVFADKEQAAAWIEDLVRDGRLGKGDWLLVKASRGLKLETVVSRLTGKA
;
A
#
# COMPACT_ATOMS: atom_id res chain seq x y z
N MET A 1 25.68 -15.57 -1.33
CA MET A 1 26.95 -16.13 -1.82
C MET A 1 27.63 -16.87 -0.68
N ASN A 2 27.87 -18.18 -0.81
CA ASN A 2 28.71 -18.94 0.12
C ASN A 2 30.16 -18.47 -0.05
N ARG A 3 30.63 -17.53 0.78
CA ARG A 3 32.06 -17.21 0.83
C ARG A 3 32.78 -18.30 1.62
N SER A 4 33.88 -18.80 1.05
CA SER A 4 34.84 -19.67 1.71
C SER A 4 35.43 -18.98 2.95
N SER A 5 35.88 -19.76 3.93
CA SER A 5 36.50 -19.25 5.16
C SER A 5 37.76 -18.41 4.87
N VAL A 6 37.98 -17.31 5.58
CA VAL A 6 39.12 -16.38 5.42
C VAL A 6 40.15 -16.61 6.53
N PRO A 7 41.47 -16.58 6.27
CA PRO A 7 42.48 -16.65 7.32
C PRO A 7 42.35 -15.48 8.31
N LEU A 8 42.31 -15.74 9.62
CA LEU A 8 42.25 -14.67 10.63
C LEU A 8 43.43 -13.69 10.52
N ALA A 9 44.62 -14.20 10.19
CA ALA A 9 45.81 -13.37 9.96
C ALA A 9 45.61 -12.33 8.85
N GLN A 10 44.78 -12.62 7.83
CA GLN A 10 44.45 -11.67 6.78
C GLN A 10 43.57 -10.53 7.32
N LEU A 11 42.61 -10.86 8.19
CA LEU A 11 41.71 -9.87 8.81
C LEU A 11 42.44 -8.97 9.80
N LEU A 12 43.46 -9.51 10.48
CA LEU A 12 44.29 -8.78 11.45
C LEU A 12 45.48 -8.05 10.81
N GLY A 13 45.77 -8.27 9.52
CA GLY A 13 47.06 -7.93 8.92
C GLY A 13 47.43 -6.44 8.92
N ARG A 14 46.48 -5.55 9.17
CA ARG A 14 46.66 -4.10 9.28
C ARG A 14 46.49 -3.56 10.71
N LEU A 15 46.04 -4.41 11.65
CA LEU A 15 45.76 -4.05 13.03
C LEU A 15 46.94 -4.37 13.96
N PRO A 16 47.34 -3.45 14.86
CA PRO A 16 48.18 -3.78 16.00
C PRO A 16 47.47 -4.80 16.89
N HIS A 17 48.07 -5.98 17.08
CA HIS A 17 47.44 -7.04 17.85
C HIS A 17 48.46 -7.90 18.60
N GLU A 18 47.99 -8.56 19.66
CA GLU A 18 48.73 -9.51 20.47
C GLU A 18 47.97 -10.84 20.49
N VAL A 19 48.64 -11.94 20.13
CA VAL A 19 48.03 -13.27 20.17
C VAL A 19 48.14 -13.83 21.57
N ILE A 20 47.01 -13.91 22.28
CA ILE A 20 46.95 -14.49 23.63
C ILE A 20 46.95 -16.02 23.56
N ARG A 21 46.23 -16.59 22.58
CA ARG A 21 46.09 -18.04 22.41
C ARG A 21 45.82 -18.40 20.95
N THR A 22 46.50 -19.40 20.39
CA THR A 22 46.29 -19.85 19.00
C THR A 22 45.18 -20.90 18.85
N GLY A 23 44.86 -21.64 19.92
CA GLY A 23 43.73 -22.57 19.97
C GLY A 23 43.95 -23.96 19.34
N THR A 24 45.12 -24.25 18.77
CA THR A 24 45.33 -25.42 17.87
C THR A 24 46.30 -26.48 18.41
N GLY A 25 46.39 -26.67 19.73
CA GLY A 25 47.18 -27.79 20.30
C GLY A 25 48.66 -27.81 19.89
N GLY A 26 49.29 -26.66 19.66
CA GLY A 26 50.72 -26.54 19.36
C GLY A 26 51.10 -26.27 17.91
N GLN A 27 50.15 -25.99 17.01
CA GLN A 27 50.46 -25.44 15.69
C GLN A 27 50.45 -23.89 15.71
N ASP A 28 51.55 -23.27 15.28
CA ASP A 28 51.74 -21.80 15.24
C ASP A 28 50.98 -21.14 14.07
N ARG A 29 49.71 -21.51 13.86
CA ARG A 29 48.87 -20.99 12.77
C ARG A 29 47.50 -20.57 13.29
N MET A 30 47.14 -19.33 13.01
CA MET A 30 45.79 -18.79 13.26
C MET A 30 44.73 -19.53 12.43
N PRO A 31 43.50 -19.67 12.95
CA PRO A 31 42.42 -20.38 12.26
C PRO A 31 41.89 -19.60 11.05
N HIS A 32 41.15 -20.30 10.20
CA HIS A 32 40.25 -19.64 9.24
C HIS A 32 38.91 -19.39 9.91
N VAL A 33 38.25 -18.31 9.51
CA VAL A 33 36.96 -17.89 10.06
C VAL A 33 35.91 -17.85 8.95
N ALA A 34 34.71 -18.34 9.25
CA ALA A 34 33.59 -18.47 8.30
C ALA A 34 32.61 -17.29 8.37
N GLY A 35 32.75 -16.41 9.36
CA GLY A 35 31.96 -15.20 9.55
C GLY A 35 32.51 -14.35 10.68
N ILE A 36 32.04 -13.10 10.81
CA ILE A 36 32.46 -12.16 11.85
C ILE A 36 31.21 -11.57 12.50
N THR A 37 31.14 -11.54 13.83
CA THR A 37 30.01 -10.94 14.57
C THR A 37 30.46 -10.34 15.91
N SER A 38 29.75 -9.30 16.37
CA SER A 38 29.89 -8.75 17.72
C SER A 38 28.70 -9.12 18.62
N ASP A 39 27.73 -9.89 18.13
CA ASP A 39 26.59 -10.41 18.89
C ASP A 39 26.79 -11.90 19.16
N SER A 40 27.01 -12.27 20.43
CA SER A 40 27.27 -13.66 20.83
C SER A 40 26.13 -14.60 20.45
N ARG A 41 24.89 -14.09 20.39
CA ARG A 41 23.69 -14.87 20.02
C ARG A 41 23.70 -15.29 18.55
N GLN A 42 24.47 -14.58 17.71
CA GLN A 42 24.59 -14.83 16.26
C GLN A 42 25.83 -15.64 15.90
N VAL A 43 26.62 -16.09 16.88
CA VAL A 43 27.80 -16.92 16.64
C VAL A 43 27.37 -18.30 16.12
N LEU A 44 27.94 -18.67 14.97
CA LEU A 44 27.87 -20.01 14.38
C LEU A 44 29.25 -20.70 14.47
N PRO A 45 29.32 -22.04 14.36
CA PRO A 45 30.59 -22.76 14.32
C PRO A 45 31.56 -22.18 13.29
N GLY A 46 32.79 -21.88 13.71
CA GLY A 46 33.82 -21.29 12.85
C GLY A 46 33.78 -19.76 12.73
N SER A 47 32.89 -19.06 13.45
CA SER A 47 32.84 -17.59 13.44
C SER A 47 34.02 -16.96 14.20
N LEU A 48 34.32 -15.70 13.87
CA LEU A 48 35.09 -14.77 14.68
C LEU A 48 34.12 -13.93 15.52
N PHE A 49 34.24 -13.99 16.85
CA PHE A 49 33.52 -13.10 17.75
C PHE A 49 34.39 -11.91 18.13
N VAL A 50 33.87 -10.69 18.03
CA VAL A 50 34.58 -9.46 18.44
C VAL A 50 33.88 -8.87 19.65
N ALA A 51 34.54 -8.93 20.80
CA ALA A 51 34.01 -8.41 22.05
C ALA A 51 34.15 -6.89 22.09
N ILE A 52 33.02 -6.19 21.91
CA ILE A 52 32.98 -4.72 21.88
C ILE A 52 32.42 -4.18 23.20
N ALA A 53 33.12 -3.20 23.80
CA ALA A 53 32.60 -2.47 24.95
C ALA A 53 31.50 -1.47 24.52
N GLY A 54 30.24 -1.80 24.83
CA GLY A 54 29.08 -0.94 24.58
C GLY A 54 28.80 0.06 25.72
N THR A 55 27.78 0.91 25.54
CA THR A 55 27.36 1.89 26.55
C THR A 55 26.51 1.30 27.67
N LEU A 56 25.73 0.26 27.38
CA LEU A 56 24.85 -0.42 28.35
C LEU A 56 25.37 -1.80 28.76
N LEU A 57 26.04 -2.49 27.83
CA LEU A 57 26.53 -3.86 28.00
C LEU A 57 27.95 -3.95 27.44
N ASP A 58 28.83 -4.63 28.17
CA ASP A 58 30.19 -4.92 27.71
C ASP A 58 30.22 -6.30 27.04
N GLY A 59 30.55 -6.36 25.75
CA GLY A 59 30.62 -7.61 24.97
C GLY A 59 31.60 -8.63 25.53
N HIS A 60 32.58 -8.21 26.32
CA HIS A 60 33.58 -9.08 26.95
C HIS A 60 32.96 -10.08 27.92
N VAL A 61 31.78 -9.78 28.51
CA VAL A 61 31.10 -10.72 29.41
C VAL A 61 30.50 -11.93 28.69
N TYR A 62 30.40 -11.89 27.36
CA TYR A 62 29.79 -12.95 26.54
C TYR A 62 30.80 -13.84 25.80
N ILE A 63 32.10 -13.70 26.09
CA ILE A 63 33.16 -14.48 25.45
C ILE A 63 32.95 -15.99 25.65
N ASP A 64 32.64 -16.43 26.86
CA ASP A 64 32.38 -17.85 27.15
C ASP A 64 31.16 -18.39 26.39
N ASP A 65 30.15 -17.56 26.18
CA ASP A 65 28.98 -17.94 25.39
C ASP A 65 29.34 -18.13 23.90
N ALA A 66 30.13 -17.21 23.34
CA ALA A 66 30.63 -17.31 21.97
C ALA A 66 31.50 -18.56 21.77
N ILE A 67 32.40 -18.87 22.72
CA ILE A 67 33.25 -20.05 22.65
C ILE A 67 32.42 -21.33 22.73
N ARG A 68 31.43 -21.42 23.64
CA ARG A 68 30.51 -22.57 23.72
C ARG A 68 29.70 -22.78 22.45
N ARG A 69 29.40 -21.71 21.71
CA ARG A 69 28.72 -21.76 20.40
C ARG A 69 29.65 -22.16 19.25
N GLY A 70 30.95 -22.34 19.52
CA GLY A 70 31.92 -22.88 18.57
C GLY A 70 32.63 -21.84 17.70
N CYS A 71 32.81 -20.60 18.17
CA CYS A 71 33.64 -19.64 17.44
C CYS A 71 35.07 -20.18 17.26
N ALA A 72 35.66 -19.98 16.08
CA ALA A 72 37.05 -20.34 15.82
C ALA A 72 38.02 -19.34 16.48
N ALA A 73 37.60 -18.08 16.64
CA ALA A 73 38.42 -17.04 17.21
C ALA A 73 37.59 -15.98 17.96
N VAL A 74 38.24 -15.30 18.90
CA VAL A 74 37.72 -14.16 19.66
C VAL A 74 38.72 -13.01 19.60
N VAL A 75 38.25 -11.81 19.29
CA VAL A 75 39.02 -10.56 19.44
C VAL A 75 38.53 -9.81 20.68
N VAL A 76 39.47 -9.40 21.54
CA VAL A 76 39.22 -8.67 22.80
C VAL A 76 40.01 -7.38 22.85
N GLU A 77 39.54 -6.42 23.64
CA GLU A 77 40.25 -5.17 23.91
C GLU A 77 41.30 -5.36 25.02
N LYS A 78 42.49 -4.80 24.83
CA LYS A 78 43.56 -4.85 25.84
C LYS A 78 43.08 -4.25 27.17
N GLY A 79 43.41 -4.93 28.26
CA GLY A 79 43.03 -4.51 29.61
C GLY A 79 41.58 -4.82 30.01
N ARG A 80 40.72 -5.29 29.08
CA ARG A 80 39.34 -5.73 29.38
C ARG A 80 39.17 -7.24 29.46
N PHE A 81 40.21 -7.99 29.12
CA PHE A 81 40.25 -9.44 29.22
C PHE A 81 41.43 -9.88 30.08
N THR A 82 41.14 -10.67 31.12
CA THR A 82 42.15 -11.32 31.96
C THR A 82 42.08 -12.83 31.74
N PRO A 83 43.17 -13.49 31.30
CA PRO A 83 43.19 -14.94 31.19
C PRO A 83 43.10 -15.56 32.59
N ALA A 84 41.96 -16.13 32.96
CA ALA A 84 41.76 -16.90 34.18
C ALA A 84 40.95 -18.17 33.86
N PRO A 85 41.21 -19.29 34.55
CA PRO A 85 41.69 -20.51 33.91
C PRO A 85 40.92 -20.83 32.63
N ALA A 86 41.68 -21.00 31.54
CA ALA A 86 41.26 -21.01 30.14
C ALA A 86 39.77 -21.31 29.90
N PRO A 87 39.03 -20.42 29.20
CA PRO A 87 37.68 -20.71 28.74
C PRO A 87 37.63 -22.10 28.13
N ALA A 88 36.66 -22.91 28.53
CA ALA A 88 36.51 -24.28 28.02
C ALA A 88 36.33 -24.24 26.49
N GLY A 89 37.35 -24.64 25.74
CA GLY A 89 37.33 -24.71 24.28
C GLY A 89 38.61 -24.20 23.61
N ASP A 90 38.75 -24.53 22.32
CA ASP A 90 39.96 -24.38 21.50
C ASP A 90 39.98 -23.09 20.65
N ALA A 91 39.19 -22.06 21.00
CA ALA A 91 39.15 -20.82 20.21
C ALA A 91 40.48 -20.04 20.29
N CYS A 92 40.94 -19.48 19.16
CA CYS A 92 42.02 -18.51 19.11
C CYS A 92 41.59 -17.21 19.81
N ILE A 93 42.45 -16.57 20.61
CA ILE A 93 42.15 -15.31 21.30
C ILE A 93 43.23 -14.29 20.94
N VAL A 94 42.78 -13.14 20.44
CA VAL A 94 43.64 -12.03 20.01
C VAL A 94 43.21 -10.75 20.73
N ALA A 95 44.18 -10.03 21.30
CA ALA A 95 43.95 -8.72 21.89
C ALA A 95 44.32 -7.59 20.93
N VAL A 96 43.49 -6.56 20.87
CA VAL A 96 43.67 -5.33 20.08
C VAL A 96 43.58 -4.11 21.00
N ASP A 97 44.09 -2.97 20.55
CA ASP A 97 44.07 -1.73 21.34
C ASP A 97 42.63 -1.17 21.48
N ASP A 98 41.87 -1.12 20.39
CA ASP A 98 40.45 -0.73 20.39
C ASP A 98 39.61 -1.76 19.63
N SER A 99 38.64 -2.37 20.32
CA SER A 99 37.81 -3.44 19.76
C SER A 99 36.83 -2.96 18.68
N LYS A 100 36.40 -1.68 18.70
CA LYS A 100 35.46 -1.09 17.74
C LYS A 100 36.16 -0.76 16.43
N GLU A 101 37.35 -0.16 16.50
CA GLU A 101 38.18 0.12 15.33
C GLU A 101 38.58 -1.18 14.63
N ALA A 102 39.03 -2.17 15.41
CA ALA A 102 39.35 -3.49 14.90
C ALA A 102 38.14 -4.16 14.21
N TYR A 103 36.94 -4.06 14.81
CA TYR A 103 35.72 -4.59 14.19
C TYR A 103 35.44 -3.95 12.84
N ALA A 104 35.58 -2.63 12.73
CA ALA A 104 35.30 -1.92 11.49
C ALA A 104 36.32 -2.20 10.39
N GLU A 105 37.60 -2.36 10.74
CA GLU A 105 38.66 -2.69 9.80
C GLU A 105 38.58 -4.15 9.31
N MET A 106 38.25 -5.07 10.21
CA MET A 106 37.99 -6.46 9.83
C MET A 106 36.78 -6.57 8.91
N ALA A 107 35.72 -5.79 9.16
CA ALA A 107 34.56 -5.71 8.27
C ALA A 107 34.94 -5.22 6.87
N GLU A 108 35.73 -4.15 6.79
CA GLU A 108 36.21 -3.62 5.52
C GLU A 108 37.02 -4.68 4.74
N THR A 109 37.96 -5.34 5.42
CA THR A 109 38.79 -6.39 4.83
C THR A 109 37.96 -7.59 4.38
N TRP A 110 36.99 -8.01 5.19
CA TRP A 110 36.07 -9.11 4.88
C TRP A 110 35.27 -8.86 3.60
N TYR A 111 34.80 -7.62 3.39
CA TYR A 111 34.05 -7.25 2.19
C TYR A 111 34.91 -6.74 1.02
N GLY A 112 36.23 -6.63 1.21
CA GLY A 112 37.20 -6.26 0.18
C GLY A 112 37.22 -4.76 -0.14
N SER A 113 37.14 -3.91 0.88
CA SER A 113 37.22 -2.44 0.78
C SER A 113 36.28 -1.81 -0.26
N PRO A 114 34.96 -2.09 -0.21
CA PRO A 114 34.00 -1.63 -1.22
C PRO A 114 33.92 -0.11 -1.36
N SER A 115 34.20 0.64 -0.29
CA SER A 115 34.25 2.11 -0.30
C SER A 115 35.24 2.69 -1.31
N ALA A 116 36.33 1.98 -1.62
CA ALA A 116 37.34 2.42 -2.58
C ALA A 116 36.82 2.49 -4.03
N SER A 117 35.74 1.76 -4.34
CA SER A 117 35.11 1.74 -5.67
C SER A 117 33.94 2.73 -5.81
N LEU A 118 33.67 3.54 -4.79
CA LEU A 118 32.50 4.40 -4.71
C LEU A 118 32.90 5.87 -4.54
N ARG A 119 32.09 6.78 -5.12
CA ARG A 119 32.09 8.19 -4.77
C ARG A 119 31.22 8.39 -3.52
N LEU A 120 31.83 8.76 -2.39
CA LEU A 120 31.16 8.81 -1.10
C LEU A 120 30.88 10.25 -0.65
N ILE A 121 29.63 10.50 -0.25
CA ILE A 121 29.17 11.79 0.24
C ILE A 121 28.66 11.59 1.67
N GLY A 122 29.34 12.17 2.65
CA GLY A 122 28.99 12.06 4.07
C GLY A 122 28.31 13.32 4.57
N ILE A 123 27.14 13.20 5.20
CA ILE A 123 26.37 14.36 5.70
C ILE A 123 26.17 14.24 7.20
N THR A 124 26.61 15.26 7.94
CA THR A 124 26.42 15.35 9.38
C THR A 124 25.84 16.70 9.81
N GLY A 125 25.38 16.74 11.06
CA GLY A 125 24.72 17.88 11.69
C GLY A 125 23.57 17.43 12.60
N THR A 126 22.94 18.37 13.30
CA THR A 126 21.78 18.08 14.14
C THR A 126 20.56 17.82 13.24
N ASN A 127 20.18 18.79 12.41
CA ASN A 127 19.00 18.72 11.56
C ASN A 127 19.33 18.77 10.06
N GLY A 128 18.42 18.28 9.21
CA GLY A 128 18.51 18.42 7.74
C GLY A 128 19.26 17.32 6.99
N LYS A 129 19.98 16.42 7.69
CA LYS A 129 20.71 15.29 7.08
C LYS A 129 19.85 14.49 6.10
N THR A 130 18.73 13.97 6.58
CA THR A 130 17.79 13.19 5.78
C THR A 130 17.23 13.99 4.61
N THR A 131 16.82 15.25 4.79
CA THR A 131 16.30 16.06 3.67
C THR A 131 17.35 16.22 2.57
N ILE A 132 18.60 16.52 2.93
CA ILE A 132 19.69 16.70 1.97
C ILE A 132 20.01 15.39 1.24
N THR A 133 19.94 14.22 1.90
CA THR A 133 20.18 12.94 1.22
C THR A 133 19.17 12.68 0.11
N TYR A 134 17.89 13.02 0.34
CA TYR A 134 16.84 12.91 -0.67
C TYR A 134 17.00 13.92 -1.80
N LEU A 135 17.35 15.17 -1.49
CA LEU A 135 17.63 16.18 -2.52
C LEU A 135 18.80 15.76 -3.42
N LEU A 136 19.88 15.25 -2.84
CA LEU A 136 21.05 14.78 -3.59
C LEU A 136 20.76 13.51 -4.39
N GLU A 137 19.98 12.57 -3.85
CA GLU A 137 19.55 11.38 -4.60
C GLU A 137 18.77 11.78 -5.85
N GLU A 138 17.82 12.73 -5.72
CA GLU A 138 17.02 13.21 -6.84
C GLU A 138 17.86 13.94 -7.89
N ILE A 139 18.80 14.78 -7.44
CA ILE A 139 19.72 15.46 -8.35
C ILE A 139 20.59 14.43 -9.09
N LEU A 140 21.29 13.57 -8.36
CA LEU A 140 22.26 12.66 -8.97
C LEU A 140 21.59 11.62 -9.87
N THR A 141 20.45 11.06 -9.45
CA THR A 141 19.66 10.14 -10.29
C THR A 141 19.12 10.86 -11.52
N GLY A 142 18.62 12.10 -11.37
CA GLY A 142 18.12 12.91 -12.48
C GLY A 142 19.21 13.32 -13.49
N LEU A 143 20.48 13.30 -13.06
CA LEU A 143 21.65 13.50 -13.93
C LEU A 143 22.20 12.19 -14.52
N GLY A 144 21.58 11.04 -14.23
CA GLY A 144 21.94 9.74 -14.78
C GLY A 144 23.00 8.95 -14.00
N TYR A 145 23.32 9.35 -12.76
CA TYR A 145 24.22 8.59 -11.90
C TYR A 145 23.49 7.40 -11.25
N ALA A 146 24.20 6.29 -11.05
CA ALA A 146 23.73 5.19 -10.23
C ALA A 146 24.01 5.51 -8.75
N VAL A 147 22.95 5.68 -7.95
CA VAL A 147 23.02 6.22 -6.59
C VAL A 147 22.53 5.23 -5.55
N GLY A 148 23.25 5.12 -4.44
CA GLY A 148 22.80 4.50 -3.20
C GLY A 148 22.67 5.52 -2.07
N VAL A 149 21.74 5.27 -1.15
CA VAL A 149 21.52 6.10 0.04
C VAL A 149 21.50 5.22 1.29
N ILE A 150 22.20 5.67 2.32
CA ILE A 150 22.20 5.07 3.66
C ILE A 150 21.78 6.15 4.66
N GLY A 151 20.59 6.03 5.25
CA GLY A 151 20.06 7.06 6.14
C GLY A 151 18.96 6.58 7.08
N THR A 152 18.36 7.53 7.81
CA THR A 152 17.40 7.25 8.90
C THR A 152 16.13 6.54 8.44
N VAL A 153 15.64 6.86 7.24
CA VAL A 153 14.34 6.35 6.75
C VAL A 153 14.47 4.91 6.23
N ASN A 154 15.51 4.64 5.45
CA ASN A 154 15.82 3.35 4.84
C ASN A 154 17.23 3.37 4.24
N TYR A 155 17.69 2.20 3.83
CA TYR A 155 18.81 2.06 2.90
C TYR A 155 18.24 1.72 1.53
N ARG A 156 18.68 2.40 0.47
CA ARG A 156 18.09 2.22 -0.86
C ARG A 156 19.08 2.42 -1.99
N TYR A 157 18.84 1.72 -3.09
CA TYR A 157 19.58 1.85 -4.33
C TYR A 157 18.79 1.19 -5.47
N THR A 158 19.10 1.50 -6.72
CA THR A 158 18.46 0.87 -7.89
C THR A 158 19.42 -0.09 -8.56
N ALA A 159 18.98 -1.34 -8.75
CA ALA A 159 19.74 -2.40 -9.41
C ALA A 159 18.87 -3.01 -10.51
N ALA A 160 19.41 -3.15 -11.73
CA ALA A 160 18.69 -3.73 -12.88
C ALA A 160 17.30 -3.13 -13.17
N GLY A 161 17.12 -1.83 -12.88
CA GLY A 161 15.82 -1.14 -13.05
C GLY A 161 14.87 -1.28 -11.86
N GLU A 162 15.18 -2.11 -10.87
CA GLU A 162 14.39 -2.30 -9.66
C GLU A 162 14.97 -1.52 -8.48
N LYS A 163 14.11 -0.87 -7.69
CA LYS A 163 14.52 -0.14 -6.49
C LYS A 163 14.56 -1.07 -5.29
N ALA A 164 15.76 -1.39 -4.80
CA ALA A 164 15.94 -2.07 -3.54
C ALA A 164 15.74 -1.07 -2.38
N VAL A 165 14.85 -1.41 -1.44
CA VAL A 165 14.61 -0.63 -0.21
C VAL A 165 14.71 -1.57 0.98
N LEU A 166 15.67 -1.30 1.86
CA LEU A 166 15.95 -2.09 3.06
C LEU A 166 15.60 -1.26 4.32
N PRO A 167 15.01 -1.86 5.36
CA PRO A 167 14.69 -1.16 6.59
C PRO A 167 15.97 -0.70 7.30
N ALA A 168 15.97 0.55 7.76
CA ALA A 168 17.06 1.09 8.56
C ALA A 168 16.85 0.75 10.04
N SER A 169 17.78 0.01 10.64
CA SER A 169 17.81 -0.19 12.11
C SER A 169 18.44 1.01 12.83
N HIS A 170 19.29 1.76 12.13
CA HIS A 170 20.00 2.94 12.63
C HIS A 170 20.16 3.96 11.50
N THR A 171 20.44 5.22 11.84
CA THR A 171 20.78 6.24 10.81
C THR A 171 22.08 5.89 10.08
N THR A 172 23.05 5.31 10.80
CA THR A 172 24.27 4.76 10.23
C THR A 172 24.44 3.33 10.79
N PRO A 173 24.47 2.29 9.94
CA PRO A 173 24.59 0.89 10.38
C PRO A 173 25.85 0.63 11.20
N ASP A 174 25.91 -0.52 11.89
CA ASP A 174 27.18 -1.04 12.41
C ASP A 174 28.15 -1.37 11.28
N ALA A 175 29.42 -1.57 11.61
CA ALA A 175 30.48 -1.65 10.60
C ALA A 175 30.35 -2.88 9.67
N MET A 176 29.93 -4.04 10.16
CA MET A 176 29.75 -5.24 9.33
C MET A 176 28.61 -5.03 8.33
N HIS A 177 27.45 -4.60 8.82
CA HIS A 177 26.31 -4.34 7.95
C HIS A 177 26.59 -3.19 6.97
N LEU A 178 27.30 -2.15 7.39
CA LEU A 178 27.68 -1.04 6.51
C LEU A 178 28.57 -1.51 5.36
N GLN A 179 29.62 -2.28 5.64
CA GLN A 179 30.52 -2.79 4.61
C GLN A 179 29.83 -3.80 3.68
N GLU A 180 28.91 -4.61 4.21
CA GLU A 180 28.05 -5.48 3.40
C GLU A 180 27.20 -4.69 2.42
N LEU A 181 26.50 -3.65 2.90
CA LEU A 181 25.66 -2.79 2.08
C LEU A 181 26.46 -2.11 0.96
N LEU A 182 27.62 -1.56 1.28
CA LEU A 182 28.51 -0.96 0.29
C LEU A 182 28.95 -1.98 -0.76
N ARG A 183 29.31 -3.21 -0.35
CA ARG A 183 29.65 -4.28 -1.30
C ARG A 183 28.50 -4.63 -2.23
N ARG A 184 27.28 -4.79 -1.69
CA ARG A 184 26.07 -5.03 -2.49
C ARG A 184 25.81 -3.90 -3.48
N MET A 185 26.03 -2.65 -3.08
CA MET A 185 25.91 -1.49 -3.96
C MET A 185 26.96 -1.52 -5.08
N VAL A 186 28.22 -1.83 -4.79
CA VAL A 186 29.24 -1.99 -5.84
C VAL A 186 28.87 -3.14 -6.80
N ASP A 187 28.42 -4.28 -6.28
CA ASP A 187 27.98 -5.43 -7.09
C ASP A 187 26.77 -5.08 -7.99
N ALA A 188 25.93 -4.15 -7.54
CA ALA A 188 24.79 -3.62 -8.29
C ALA A 188 25.17 -2.50 -9.29
N GLY A 189 26.45 -2.12 -9.39
CA GLY A 189 26.91 -1.07 -10.30
C GLY A 189 26.64 0.35 -9.80
N ILE A 190 26.39 0.53 -8.50
CA ILE A 190 26.25 1.86 -7.91
C ILE A 190 27.58 2.61 -7.97
N SER A 191 27.50 3.89 -8.34
CA SER A 191 28.66 4.76 -8.55
C SER A 191 28.85 5.78 -7.43
N HIS A 192 27.74 6.26 -6.84
CA HIS A 192 27.72 7.29 -5.80
C HIS A 192 26.92 6.79 -4.60
N VAL A 193 27.43 7.00 -3.39
CA VAL A 193 26.71 6.69 -2.16
C VAL A 193 26.63 7.93 -1.28
N ILE A 194 25.40 8.30 -0.94
CA ILE A 194 25.07 9.38 -0.02
C ILE A 194 24.77 8.77 1.34
N MET A 195 25.48 9.19 2.38
CA MET A 195 25.37 8.60 3.71
C MET A 195 25.12 9.64 4.79
N GLU A 196 24.09 9.43 5.60
CA GLU A 196 23.91 10.15 6.86
C GLU A 196 24.92 9.62 7.88
N VAL A 197 25.78 10.52 8.37
CA VAL A 197 26.83 10.20 9.35
C VAL A 197 26.44 10.81 10.70
N SER A 198 25.82 9.99 11.55
CA SER A 198 25.45 10.41 12.91
C SER A 198 26.67 10.60 13.82
N SER A 199 26.55 11.46 14.84
CA SER A 199 27.61 11.61 15.85
C SER A 199 27.88 10.30 16.59
N HIS A 200 26.83 9.51 16.84
CA HIS A 200 26.94 8.17 17.43
C HIS A 200 27.81 7.25 16.58
N ALA A 201 27.65 7.28 15.25
CA ALA A 201 28.45 6.45 14.35
C ALA A 201 29.93 6.84 14.35
N LEU A 202 30.23 8.13 14.44
CA LEU A 202 31.59 8.66 14.57
C LEU A 202 32.21 8.29 15.93
N ALA A 203 31.47 8.45 17.02
CA ALA A 203 31.93 8.09 18.37
C ALA A 203 32.12 6.58 18.57
N GLN A 204 31.34 5.75 17.86
CA GLN A 204 31.39 4.29 17.95
C GLN A 204 32.26 3.65 16.85
N ALA A 205 33.00 4.44 16.08
CA ALA A 205 33.83 3.98 14.96
C ALA A 205 33.10 3.10 13.92
N ARG A 206 31.77 3.26 13.76
CA ARG A 206 30.96 2.41 12.84
C ARG A 206 31.37 2.56 11.38
N ILE A 207 31.85 3.75 11.02
CA ILE A 207 32.31 4.04 9.65
C ILE A 207 33.77 3.61 9.40
N GLY A 208 34.49 3.13 10.42
CA GLY A 208 35.87 2.64 10.29
C GLY A 208 36.77 3.57 9.48
N ASN A 209 37.56 3.00 8.56
CA ASN A 209 38.50 3.74 7.73
C ASN A 209 37.88 4.34 6.45
N ILE A 210 36.55 4.41 6.35
CA ILE A 210 35.88 4.98 5.17
C ILE A 210 36.31 6.44 5.00
N GLN A 211 36.75 6.78 3.79
CA GLN A 211 37.04 8.16 3.38
C GLN A 211 36.04 8.68 2.36
N PHE A 212 35.57 9.91 2.58
CA PHE A 212 34.56 10.58 1.76
C PHE A 212 35.20 11.51 0.73
N ASP A 213 34.58 11.60 -0.44
CA ASP A 213 34.94 12.58 -1.47
C ASP A 213 34.38 13.97 -1.14
N VAL A 214 33.19 14.00 -0.52
CA VAL A 214 32.58 15.23 0.00
C VAL A 214 32.02 14.97 1.39
N ALA A 215 32.34 15.86 2.34
CA ALA A 215 31.72 15.89 3.66
C ALA A 215 30.90 17.17 3.79
N ALA A 216 29.66 17.08 4.27
CA ALA A 216 28.75 18.22 4.42
C ALA A 216 28.28 18.38 5.87
N PHE A 217 28.38 19.61 6.39
CA PHE A 217 27.90 20.01 7.71
C PHE A 217 26.68 20.90 7.53
N THR A 218 25.58 20.54 8.17
CA THR A 218 24.31 21.28 8.02
C THR A 218 24.17 22.41 9.06
N ASN A 219 24.13 22.03 10.34
CA ASN A 219 23.97 22.90 11.51
C ASN A 219 24.27 22.10 12.79
N LEU A 220 24.42 22.81 13.92
CA LEU A 220 24.49 22.22 15.25
C LEU A 220 23.61 22.99 16.24
N THR A 221 22.69 22.27 16.88
CA THR A 221 21.87 22.74 18.00
C THR A 221 21.86 21.68 19.10
N ARG A 222 21.44 22.05 20.32
CA ARG A 222 21.35 21.14 21.48
C ARG A 222 20.53 19.89 21.14
N ASP A 223 21.20 18.75 21.18
CA ASP A 223 20.64 17.42 20.93
C ASP A 223 21.66 16.39 21.43
N HIS A 224 21.21 15.16 21.71
CA HIS A 224 22.07 14.03 22.11
C HIS A 224 23.02 14.25 23.31
N LEU A 225 22.70 15.18 24.22
CA LEU A 225 23.48 15.42 25.46
C LEU A 225 23.24 14.35 26.54
N ASP A 226 22.38 13.37 26.26
CA ASP A 226 22.30 12.10 26.99
C ASP A 226 23.46 11.15 26.64
N TYR A 227 24.17 11.40 25.54
CA TYR A 227 25.34 10.65 25.10
C TYR A 227 26.64 11.46 25.19
N HIS A 228 26.64 12.71 24.71
CA HIS A 228 27.81 13.61 24.76
C HIS A 228 27.81 14.40 26.06
N ALA A 229 28.99 14.59 26.67
CA ALA A 229 29.13 15.30 27.93
C ALA A 229 28.69 16.77 27.82
N ASP A 230 29.01 17.41 26.69
CA ASP A 230 28.60 18.78 26.38
C ASP A 230 28.50 19.04 24.86
N MET A 231 28.14 20.28 24.50
CA MET A 231 28.01 20.71 23.11
C MET A 231 29.32 20.75 22.34
N TYR A 232 30.45 20.97 23.03
CA TYR A 232 31.76 21.03 22.40
C TYR A 232 32.25 19.63 22.03
N GLU A 233 32.10 18.64 22.91
CA GLU A 233 32.35 17.22 22.56
C GLU A 233 31.44 16.76 21.42
N TYR A 234 30.17 17.15 21.45
CA TYR A 234 29.22 16.84 20.37
C TYR A 234 29.65 17.43 19.02
N PHE A 235 30.16 18.67 19.02
CA PHE A 235 30.75 19.33 17.86
C PHE A 235 32.00 18.61 17.37
N GLU A 236 32.99 18.40 18.24
CA GLU A 236 34.28 17.78 17.89
C GLU A 236 34.08 16.38 17.32
N THR A 237 33.13 15.62 17.87
CA THR A 237 32.76 14.30 17.33
C THR A 237 32.28 14.40 15.88
N LYS A 238 31.43 15.38 15.54
CA LYS A 238 31.00 15.60 14.15
C LYS A 238 32.12 16.13 13.26
N ALA A 239 32.98 16.99 13.79
CA ALA A 239 34.14 17.53 13.09
C ALA A 239 35.08 16.41 12.59
N ARG A 240 35.11 15.25 13.27
CA ARG A 240 35.88 14.07 12.83
C ARG A 240 35.55 13.62 11.40
N LEU A 241 34.32 13.81 10.92
CA LEU A 241 33.97 13.50 9.52
C LEU A 241 34.85 14.28 8.54
N PHE A 242 35.17 15.54 8.87
CA PHE A 242 35.98 16.44 8.05
C PHE A 242 37.46 16.24 8.30
N THR A 243 37.85 16.07 9.57
CA THR A 243 39.27 16.08 9.94
C THR A 243 39.95 14.70 9.85
N HIS A 244 39.20 13.60 9.90
CA HIS A 244 39.74 12.23 9.89
C HIS A 244 39.21 11.39 8.71
N HIS A 245 37.97 11.64 8.25
CA HIS A 245 37.32 10.81 7.22
C HIS A 245 37.17 11.51 5.86
N LEU A 246 37.70 12.70 5.67
CA LEU A 246 37.71 13.34 4.35
C LEU A 246 38.96 12.91 3.57
N LYS A 247 38.82 12.54 2.29
CA LYS A 247 39.97 12.28 1.42
C LYS A 247 40.83 13.53 1.33
N ALA A 248 42.14 13.37 1.12
CA ALA A 248 43.06 14.50 0.96
C ALA A 248 42.67 15.46 -0.20
N ALA A 249 42.09 14.91 -1.28
CA ALA A 249 41.54 15.67 -2.41
C ALA A 249 40.02 15.94 -2.29
N GLY A 250 39.42 15.61 -1.15
CA GLY A 250 37.99 15.79 -0.89
C GLY A 250 37.64 17.24 -0.56
N ASN A 251 36.34 17.55 -0.60
CA ASN A 251 35.83 18.89 -0.32
C ASN A 251 34.95 18.88 0.93
N ALA A 252 35.16 19.85 1.82
CA ALA A 252 34.25 20.13 2.92
C ALA A 252 33.18 21.13 2.45
N VAL A 253 31.92 20.88 2.77
CA VAL A 253 30.79 21.79 2.55
C VAL A 253 30.23 22.19 3.91
N ILE A 254 30.14 23.48 4.19
CA ILE A 254 29.72 24.00 5.49
C ILE A 254 28.53 24.93 5.31
N GLY A 255 27.38 24.52 5.85
CA GLY A 255 26.17 25.33 5.90
C GLY A 255 26.25 26.42 6.97
N TYR A 256 25.88 27.64 6.60
CA TYR A 256 25.67 28.77 7.50
C TYR A 256 24.18 29.12 7.50
N PRO A 257 23.42 28.62 8.49
CA PRO A 257 22.03 28.99 8.68
C PRO A 257 21.85 30.50 8.88
N GLN A 258 20.61 30.98 8.73
CA GLN A 258 20.30 32.38 9.02
C GLN A 258 20.65 32.75 10.47
N GLY A 259 21.31 33.89 10.66
CA GLY A 259 21.62 34.43 12.00
C GLY A 259 22.92 33.93 12.62
N THR A 260 23.66 33.03 11.96
CA THR A 260 24.95 32.51 12.46
C THR A 260 26.16 33.19 11.81
N ALA A 261 26.04 34.48 11.48
CA ALA A 261 27.05 35.22 10.69
C ALA A 261 28.33 35.57 11.47
N GLU A 262 28.45 35.17 12.74
CA GLU A 262 29.64 35.44 13.54
C GLU A 262 30.66 34.30 13.42
N GLU A 263 31.95 34.66 13.31
CA GLU A 263 33.08 33.73 13.29
C GLU A 263 33.13 32.79 14.53
N GLY A 264 32.41 33.13 15.61
CA GLY A 264 32.31 32.34 16.84
C GLY A 264 31.25 31.22 16.86
N GLY A 265 30.45 31.05 15.80
CA GLY A 265 29.48 29.95 15.69
C GLY A 265 30.12 28.60 15.31
N TRP A 266 29.41 27.48 15.51
CA TRP A 266 29.91 26.13 15.19
C TRP A 266 30.35 25.95 13.73
N SER A 267 29.64 26.56 12.77
CA SER A 267 30.01 26.53 11.35
C SER A 267 31.32 27.31 11.08
N GLY A 268 31.50 28.45 11.76
CA GLY A 268 32.74 29.25 11.76
C GLY A 268 33.92 28.44 12.26
N MET A 269 33.78 27.85 13.44
CA MET A 269 34.82 27.01 14.05
C MET A 269 35.21 25.82 13.16
N LEU A 270 34.25 25.14 12.53
CA LEU A 270 34.56 24.05 11.61
C LEU A 270 35.30 24.55 10.35
N ALA A 271 34.90 25.70 9.80
CA ALA A 271 35.58 26.29 8.64
C ALA A 271 37.04 26.66 8.97
N LEU A 272 37.28 27.21 10.16
CA LEU A 272 38.63 27.49 10.68
C LEU A 272 39.44 26.19 10.83
N GLN A 273 38.88 25.15 11.45
CA GLN A 273 39.55 23.86 11.60
C GLN A 273 39.91 23.21 10.27
N CYS A 274 39.03 23.30 9.26
CA CYS A 274 39.33 22.83 7.91
C CYS A 274 40.49 23.63 7.29
N ARG A 275 40.44 24.96 7.38
CA ARG A 275 41.49 25.84 6.83
C ARG A 275 42.85 25.59 7.45
N ASP A 276 42.92 25.45 8.78
CA ASP A 276 44.17 25.22 9.52
C ASP A 276 44.81 23.86 9.16
N ARG A 277 44.01 22.92 8.65
CA ARG A 277 44.45 21.60 8.16
C ARG A 277 44.67 21.54 6.64
N GLY A 278 44.54 22.67 5.93
CA GLY A 278 44.68 22.74 4.48
C GLY A 278 43.53 22.06 3.70
N ILE A 279 42.38 21.83 4.36
CA ILE A 279 41.20 21.24 3.73
C ILE A 279 40.44 22.33 2.98
N ARG A 280 40.09 22.07 1.72
CA ARG A 280 39.24 22.97 0.93
C ARG A 280 37.81 22.95 1.48
N ALA A 281 37.38 24.08 2.05
CA ALA A 281 36.03 24.28 2.56
C ALA A 281 35.24 25.22 1.64
N LEU A 282 34.06 24.77 1.21
CA LEU A 282 33.05 25.55 0.52
C LEU A 282 31.98 25.96 1.53
N ILE A 283 31.65 27.23 1.56
CA ILE A 283 30.66 27.80 2.47
C ILE A 283 29.37 28.09 1.69
N CYS A 284 28.21 27.78 2.29
CA CYS A 284 26.91 28.03 1.67
C CYS A 284 25.89 28.60 2.66
N GLY A 285 24.91 29.35 2.15
CA GLY A 285 23.86 29.97 2.94
C GLY A 285 23.69 31.44 2.64
N ALA A 286 23.24 32.23 3.62
CA ALA A 286 23.04 33.68 3.46
C ALA A 286 24.27 34.53 3.83
N HIS A 287 25.40 33.89 4.16
CA HIS A 287 26.63 34.60 4.51
C HIS A 287 27.17 35.41 3.31
N PRO A 288 27.63 36.65 3.48
CA PRO A 288 28.11 37.49 2.38
C PRO A 288 29.26 36.86 1.57
N GLU A 289 30.13 36.11 2.24
CA GLU A 289 31.29 35.43 1.64
C GLU A 289 31.02 33.96 1.25
N ALA A 290 29.76 33.51 1.28
CA ALA A 290 29.45 32.14 0.85
C ALA A 290 29.73 31.93 -0.64
N ASP A 291 30.35 30.80 -0.99
CA ASP A 291 30.57 30.36 -2.37
C ASP A 291 29.25 30.10 -3.10
N ILE A 292 28.28 29.51 -2.38
CA ILE A 292 26.90 29.32 -2.83
C ILE A 292 26.00 30.16 -1.94
N ARG A 293 25.57 31.32 -2.45
CA ARG A 293 24.98 32.39 -1.64
C ARG A 293 23.49 32.59 -1.94
N LEU A 294 22.67 32.61 -0.89
CA LEU A 294 21.27 32.96 -0.96
C LEU A 294 21.14 34.49 -0.92
N THR A 295 20.84 35.11 -2.05
CA THR A 295 20.76 36.58 -2.21
C THR A 295 19.33 37.11 -2.14
N GLY A 296 18.32 36.26 -2.31
CA GLY A 296 16.91 36.59 -2.18
C GLY A 296 16.10 35.41 -1.68
N PHE A 297 15.13 35.64 -0.80
CA PHE A 297 14.32 34.59 -0.20
C PHE A 297 12.91 35.10 0.13
N GLU A 298 11.91 34.41 -0.41
CA GLU A 298 10.50 34.56 -0.05
C GLU A 298 9.94 33.16 0.22
N ALA A 299 9.09 33.02 1.24
CA ALA A 299 8.42 31.76 1.55
C ALA A 299 6.94 31.98 1.76
N ASP A 300 6.15 31.04 1.24
CA ASP A 300 4.71 30.97 1.46
C ASP A 300 4.31 29.50 1.70
N LEU A 301 3.00 29.25 1.77
CA LEU A 301 2.48 27.90 1.97
C LEU A 301 2.67 26.97 0.76
N ARG A 302 3.12 27.50 -0.38
CA ARG A 302 3.39 26.75 -1.61
C ARG A 302 4.84 26.31 -1.71
N GLY A 303 5.76 26.99 -1.01
CA GLY A 303 7.17 26.62 -0.93
C GLY A 303 8.07 27.84 -0.75
N ASN A 304 9.29 27.71 -1.27
CA ASN A 304 10.35 28.72 -1.17
C ASN A 304 10.70 29.26 -2.56
N ARG A 305 10.71 30.59 -2.72
CA ARG A 305 11.30 31.29 -3.87
C ARG A 305 12.67 31.83 -3.46
N MET A 306 13.70 31.42 -4.18
CA MET A 306 15.11 31.66 -3.84
C MET A 306 15.84 32.31 -5.01
N THR A 307 16.64 33.33 -4.74
CA THR A 307 17.67 33.83 -5.66
C THR A 307 19.03 33.38 -5.13
N VAL A 308 19.77 32.63 -5.95
CA VAL A 308 21.01 31.97 -5.57
C VAL A 308 22.13 32.45 -6.48
N ALA A 309 23.23 32.92 -5.89
CA ALA A 309 24.47 33.17 -6.59
C ALA A 309 25.41 31.96 -6.42
N THR A 310 25.93 31.45 -7.52
CA THR A 310 26.90 30.35 -7.56
C THR A 310 28.15 30.79 -8.35
N PRO A 311 29.25 30.02 -8.30
CA PRO A 311 30.41 30.28 -9.15
C PRO A 311 30.09 30.23 -10.66
N ASP A 312 29.01 29.55 -11.04
CA ASP A 312 28.58 29.42 -12.44
C ASP A 312 27.63 30.55 -12.88
N GLY A 313 27.09 31.34 -11.96
CA GLY A 313 26.18 32.47 -12.25
C GLY A 313 25.07 32.69 -11.22
N GLY A 314 24.20 33.67 -11.51
CA GLY A 314 23.00 33.95 -10.72
C GLY A 314 21.79 33.16 -11.21
N HIS A 315 21.00 32.61 -10.28
CA HIS A 315 19.88 31.74 -10.58
C HIS A 315 18.65 32.06 -9.73
N SER A 316 17.46 31.77 -10.28
CA SER A 316 16.19 31.78 -9.55
C SER A 316 15.66 30.36 -9.44
N LEU A 317 15.23 29.97 -8.25
CA LEU A 317 14.69 28.65 -7.95
C LEU A 317 13.37 28.77 -7.19
N HIS A 318 12.38 27.98 -7.58
CA HIS A 318 11.18 27.75 -6.78
C HIS A 318 11.21 26.32 -6.28
N SER A 319 11.37 26.13 -4.98
CA SER A 319 11.37 24.81 -4.33
C SER A 319 10.01 24.56 -3.67
N PRO A 320 9.41 23.36 -3.80
CA PRO A 320 8.14 23.05 -3.15
C PRO A 320 8.30 22.79 -1.64
N LEU A 321 9.54 22.72 -1.13
CA LEU A 321 9.80 22.55 0.29
C LEU A 321 9.42 23.83 1.05
N VAL A 322 8.73 23.65 2.18
CA VAL A 322 8.23 24.75 3.00
C VAL A 322 9.25 25.11 4.08
N GLY A 323 9.44 26.41 4.32
CA GLY A 323 10.18 26.95 5.44
C GLY A 323 11.65 27.25 5.15
N ARG A 324 12.21 28.20 5.90
CA ARG A 324 13.58 28.71 5.72
C ARG A 324 14.67 27.65 5.87
N PHE A 325 14.56 26.77 6.87
CA PHE A 325 15.55 25.72 7.07
C PHE A 325 15.66 24.76 5.88
N ASN A 326 14.57 24.57 5.12
CA ASN A 326 14.60 23.79 3.88
C ASN A 326 15.28 24.54 2.74
N ALA A 327 15.19 25.87 2.69
CA ALA A 327 16.03 26.66 1.80
C ALA A 327 17.51 26.47 2.13
N ASP A 328 17.88 26.48 3.42
CA ASP A 328 19.26 26.21 3.84
C ASP A 328 19.71 24.78 3.45
N ASN A 329 18.84 23.77 3.58
CA ASN A 329 19.11 22.41 3.10
C ASN A 329 19.35 22.37 1.57
N VAL A 330 18.56 23.11 0.79
CA VAL A 330 18.74 23.26 -0.67
C VAL A 330 20.09 23.89 -0.99
N MET A 331 20.51 24.90 -0.23
CA MET A 331 21.83 25.54 -0.38
C MET A 331 22.97 24.55 -0.13
N VAL A 332 22.88 23.73 0.92
CA VAL A 332 23.87 22.67 1.19
C VAL A 332 23.90 21.64 0.07
N ALA A 333 22.74 21.20 -0.43
CA ALA A 333 22.66 20.27 -1.56
C ALA A 333 23.33 20.84 -2.82
N LEU A 334 23.07 22.11 -3.16
CA LEU A 334 23.72 22.79 -4.28
C LEU A 334 25.24 22.89 -4.11
N ALA A 335 25.71 23.18 -2.89
CA ALA A 335 27.13 23.23 -2.59
C ALA A 335 27.81 21.86 -2.70
N VAL A 336 27.14 20.78 -2.29
CA VAL A 336 27.63 19.41 -2.50
C VAL A 336 27.71 19.08 -3.99
N VAL A 337 26.71 19.45 -4.80
CA VAL A 337 26.76 19.27 -6.26
C VAL A 337 27.96 20.00 -6.87
N HIS A 338 28.19 21.25 -6.47
CA HIS A 338 29.36 22.00 -6.90
C HIS A 338 30.67 21.33 -6.46
N ALA A 339 30.74 20.84 -5.21
CA ALA A 339 31.89 20.12 -4.66
C ALA A 339 32.21 18.81 -5.41
N LEU A 340 31.22 18.18 -6.03
CA LEU A 340 31.39 17.02 -6.91
C LEU A 340 31.90 17.38 -8.31
N GLY A 341 32.07 18.67 -8.61
CA GLY A 341 32.47 19.17 -9.93
C GLY A 341 31.32 19.20 -10.95
N ILE A 342 30.07 19.17 -10.48
CA ILE A 342 28.89 19.20 -11.34
C ILE A 342 28.41 20.66 -11.46
N PRO A 343 28.13 21.18 -12.67
CA PRO A 343 27.58 22.52 -12.84
C PRO A 343 26.25 22.70 -12.11
N THR A 344 26.18 23.72 -11.25
CA THR A 344 25.03 23.95 -10.35
C THR A 344 23.72 24.16 -11.10
N GLY A 345 23.77 24.79 -12.28
CA GLY A 345 22.60 25.01 -13.14
C GLY A 345 21.87 23.73 -13.55
N LYS A 346 22.55 22.57 -13.62
CA LYS A 346 21.91 21.28 -13.96
C LYS A 346 21.07 20.71 -12.80
N ALA A 347 21.35 21.10 -11.56
CA ALA A 347 20.62 20.64 -10.38
C ALA A 347 19.32 21.42 -10.14
N LEU A 348 19.22 22.66 -10.63
CA LEU A 348 18.08 23.54 -10.33
C LEU A 348 16.73 23.01 -10.81
N PRO A 349 16.57 22.48 -12.05
CA PRO A 349 15.28 21.93 -12.49
C PRO A 349 14.89 20.69 -11.67
N LEU A 350 15.87 19.94 -11.17
CA LEU A 350 15.65 18.75 -10.33
C LEU A 350 15.21 19.17 -8.92
N LEU A 351 15.87 20.16 -8.33
CA LEU A 351 15.47 20.75 -7.04
C LEU A 351 14.09 21.43 -7.09
N ALA A 352 13.70 21.98 -8.24
CA ALA A 352 12.41 22.65 -8.40
C ALA A 352 11.20 21.69 -8.32
N ARG A 353 11.42 20.39 -8.53
CA ARG A 353 10.39 19.34 -8.43
C ARG A 353 10.56 18.44 -7.19
N ALA A 354 11.64 18.65 -6.43
CA ALA A 354 12.04 17.78 -5.35
C ALA A 354 11.14 17.91 -4.11
N GLN A 355 10.47 16.82 -3.75
CA GLN A 355 9.51 16.77 -2.62
C GLN A 355 10.18 16.64 -1.24
N GLY A 356 11.50 16.39 -1.22
CA GLY A 356 12.27 16.24 0.02
C GLY A 356 12.08 14.88 0.69
N ALA A 357 12.49 14.79 1.96
CA ALA A 357 12.40 13.56 2.72
C ALA A 357 10.95 13.29 3.21
N PRO A 358 10.46 12.05 3.12
CA PRO A 358 9.16 11.67 3.67
C PRO A 358 9.05 12.04 5.15
N GLY A 359 7.93 12.64 5.53
CA GLY A 359 7.65 13.04 6.92
C GLY A 359 8.54 14.15 7.48
N ARG A 360 9.12 15.02 6.64
CA ARG A 360 9.91 16.20 7.06
C ARG A 360 9.32 17.47 6.44
N LEU A 361 8.41 18.15 7.17
CA LEU A 361 7.48 19.16 6.65
C LEU A 361 6.93 18.78 5.28
N GLN A 362 6.55 17.50 5.13
CA GLN A 362 6.08 16.98 3.86
C GLN A 362 4.67 17.50 3.62
N ARG A 363 4.50 18.26 2.54
CA ARG A 363 3.19 18.71 2.10
C ARG A 363 2.40 17.55 1.53
N VAL A 364 1.18 17.37 2.00
CA VAL A 364 0.20 16.45 1.41
C VAL A 364 -0.59 17.24 0.39
N ALA A 365 -0.39 16.91 -0.89
CA ALA A 365 -1.00 17.60 -2.02
C ALA A 365 -1.92 16.66 -2.81
N ILE A 366 -3.02 17.22 -3.31
CA ILE A 366 -3.92 16.57 -4.26
C ILE A 366 -3.80 17.35 -5.57
N ASP A 367 -3.35 16.70 -6.64
CA ASP A 367 -3.18 17.34 -7.96
C ASP A 367 -4.49 17.42 -8.74
N GLY A 368 -4.66 18.52 -9.48
CA GLY A 368 -5.78 18.76 -10.39
C GLY A 368 -7.05 19.19 -9.67
N ASP A 369 -7.47 20.41 -10.00
CA ASP A 369 -8.59 21.17 -9.47
C ASP A 369 -8.45 21.77 -8.06
N ASP A 370 -8.85 23.03 -8.05
CA ASP A 370 -8.77 24.08 -7.06
C ASP A 370 -8.18 23.75 -5.68
N THR A 371 -6.89 24.09 -5.49
CA THR A 371 -6.36 24.34 -4.14
C THR A 371 -6.99 25.59 -3.51
N ALA A 372 -7.76 26.40 -4.25
CA ALA A 372 -8.47 27.51 -3.64
C ALA A 372 -9.60 26.97 -2.77
N GLY A 373 -9.40 27.11 -1.47
CA GLY A 373 -10.40 26.77 -0.47
C GLY A 373 -9.94 25.71 0.55
N ARG A 374 -8.94 24.90 0.20
CA ARG A 374 -8.40 23.83 1.07
C ARG A 374 -7.31 24.36 2.02
N PRO A 375 -7.13 23.74 3.21
CA PRO A 375 -6.00 24.02 4.08
C PRO A 375 -4.69 23.44 3.51
N VAL A 376 -3.56 23.97 3.97
CA VAL A 376 -2.25 23.39 3.69
C VAL A 376 -1.94 22.36 4.78
N VAL A 377 -1.81 21.10 4.39
CA VAL A 377 -1.56 19.99 5.32
C VAL A 377 -0.10 19.55 5.21
N LEU A 378 0.59 19.50 6.34
CA LEU A 378 2.01 19.16 6.46
C LEU A 378 2.19 18.01 7.45
N VAL A 379 3.04 17.04 7.11
CA VAL A 379 3.39 15.90 7.99
C VAL A 379 4.86 16.01 8.40
N ASP A 380 5.13 15.93 9.70
CA ASP A 380 6.49 16.01 10.25
C ASP A 380 6.79 14.98 11.36
N TYR A 381 8.05 14.56 11.47
CA TYR A 381 8.56 13.62 12.46
C TYR A 381 8.84 14.23 13.84
N ALA A 382 8.56 15.52 14.05
CA ALA A 382 8.78 16.22 15.31
C ALA A 382 8.08 15.54 16.49
N HIS A 383 8.83 14.75 17.27
CA HIS A 383 8.36 13.96 18.41
C HIS A 383 9.10 14.28 19.73
N THR A 384 9.88 15.37 19.73
CA THR A 384 10.58 15.92 20.89
C THR A 384 10.16 17.39 21.10
N PRO A 385 10.30 17.96 22.31
CA PRO A 385 9.99 19.36 22.56
C PRO A 385 10.69 20.33 21.59
N ASP A 386 12.01 20.21 21.44
CA ASP A 386 12.81 21.07 20.56
C ASP A 386 12.41 20.96 19.08
N ALA A 387 12.16 19.74 18.60
CA ALA A 387 11.75 19.55 17.21
C ALA A 387 10.35 20.14 16.95
N LEU A 388 9.42 19.96 17.89
CA LEU A 388 8.06 20.50 17.77
C LEU A 388 8.06 22.02 17.80
N GLU A 389 8.82 22.64 18.70
CA GLU A 389 8.99 24.09 18.79
C GLU A 389 9.53 24.67 17.48
N LYS A 390 10.62 24.11 16.95
CA LYS A 390 11.24 24.59 15.70
C LYS A 390 10.30 24.51 14.52
N VAL A 391 9.58 23.40 14.38
CA VAL A 391 8.64 23.22 13.26
C VAL A 391 7.45 24.17 13.39
N LEU A 392 6.85 24.30 14.58
CA LEU A 392 5.75 25.23 14.81
C LEU A 392 6.17 26.68 14.61
N ALA A 393 7.32 27.09 15.14
CA ALA A 393 7.86 28.45 14.97
C ALA A 393 8.13 28.77 13.48
N ALA A 394 8.66 27.81 12.73
CA ALA A 394 8.89 27.99 11.30
C ALA A 394 7.59 28.17 10.51
N LEU A 395 6.51 27.48 10.90
CA LEU A 395 5.19 27.62 10.27
C LEU A 395 4.47 28.90 10.69
N ALA A 396 4.57 29.28 11.97
CA ALA A 396 4.00 30.51 12.50
C ALA A 396 4.61 31.77 11.85
N ALA A 397 5.85 31.68 11.36
CA ALA A 397 6.51 32.76 10.63
C ALA A 397 6.01 32.94 9.18
N LEU A 398 5.25 31.99 8.63
CA LEU A 398 4.69 32.07 7.28
C LEU A 398 3.37 32.85 7.27
N PRO A 399 2.98 33.50 6.16
CA PRO A 399 1.64 34.08 6.03
C PRO A 399 0.57 32.98 6.10
N HIS A 400 -0.28 33.02 7.13
CA HIS A 400 -1.37 32.06 7.34
C HIS A 400 -2.55 32.69 8.08
N ARG A 401 -3.71 32.01 8.08
CA ARG A 401 -4.92 32.43 8.80
C ARG A 401 -5.02 31.79 10.19
N GLN A 402 -4.85 30.47 10.28
CA GLN A 402 -4.76 29.73 11.55
C GLN A 402 -3.73 28.60 11.42
N LEU A 403 -3.00 28.33 12.51
CA LEU A 403 -2.11 27.18 12.67
C LEU A 403 -2.79 26.15 13.59
N VAL A 404 -3.06 24.98 13.02
CA VAL A 404 -3.63 23.81 13.71
C VAL A 404 -2.55 22.75 13.85
N SER A 405 -2.27 22.31 15.07
CA SER A 405 -1.30 21.24 15.34
C SER A 405 -1.98 19.97 15.86
N VAL A 406 -1.78 18.85 15.16
CA VAL A 406 -2.26 17.51 15.52
C VAL A 406 -1.07 16.65 15.92
N PHE A 407 -0.99 16.22 17.18
CA PHE A 407 0.12 15.37 17.61
C PHE A 407 -0.25 14.49 18.82
N GLY A 408 0.59 13.48 19.04
CA GLY A 408 0.54 12.60 20.21
C GLY A 408 1.94 12.40 20.78
N CYS A 409 2.05 11.55 21.80
CA CYS A 409 3.33 11.15 22.38
C CYS A 409 3.40 9.62 22.48
N GLY A 410 4.57 9.05 22.20
CA GLY A 410 4.82 7.61 22.38
C GLY A 410 4.71 7.15 23.83
N GLY A 411 4.06 6.01 24.05
CA GLY A 411 4.13 5.26 25.32
C GLY A 411 5.46 4.50 25.47
N ASP A 412 5.79 4.01 26.66
CA ASP A 412 7.06 3.38 27.04
C ASP A 412 8.29 4.24 26.67
N ARG A 413 8.14 5.57 26.75
CA ARG A 413 9.16 6.59 26.48
C ARG A 413 9.18 7.60 27.63
N ASP A 414 10.15 8.52 27.59
CA ASP A 414 10.22 9.62 28.56
C ASP A 414 8.86 10.34 28.68
N ALA A 415 8.26 10.26 29.87
CA ALA A 415 6.99 10.90 30.18
C ALA A 415 7.17 12.41 30.47
N GLY A 416 8.37 12.84 30.88
CA GLY A 416 8.66 14.23 31.22
C GLY A 416 8.48 15.20 30.06
N LYS A 417 8.72 14.74 28.82
CA LYS A 417 8.51 15.57 27.62
C LYS A 417 7.04 15.86 27.28
N ARG A 418 6.09 15.02 27.72
CA ARG A 418 4.67 15.08 27.32
C ARG A 418 4.00 16.43 27.65
N PRO A 419 4.04 16.93 28.90
CA PRO A 419 3.49 18.24 29.22
C PRO A 419 4.28 19.38 28.56
N VAL A 420 5.58 19.25 28.38
CA VAL A 420 6.41 20.28 27.72
C VAL A 420 5.97 20.46 26.26
N MET A 421 5.78 19.36 25.53
CA MET A 421 5.27 19.40 24.15
C MET A 421 3.86 20.00 24.07
N GLY A 422 2.99 19.66 25.02
CA GLY A 422 1.66 20.29 25.16
C GLY A 422 1.74 21.82 25.32
N GLY A 423 2.61 22.29 26.21
CA GLY A 423 2.82 23.72 26.45
C GLY A 423 3.37 24.46 25.22
N ILE A 424 4.35 23.89 24.52
CA ILE A 424 4.91 24.47 23.29
C ILE A 424 3.83 24.63 22.22
N ALA A 425 3.05 23.58 21.95
CA ALA A 425 1.97 23.65 20.98
C ALA A 425 0.92 24.70 21.37
N ALA A 426 0.58 24.80 22.65
CA ALA A 426 -0.37 25.76 23.18
C ALA A 426 0.14 27.21 23.18
N GLN A 427 1.45 27.44 23.08
CA GLN A 427 2.03 28.79 22.96
C GLN A 427 2.05 29.29 21.51
N ILE A 428 2.27 28.38 20.56
CA ILE A 428 2.51 28.76 19.15
C ILE A 428 1.28 28.58 18.27
N SER A 429 0.48 27.53 18.46
CA SER A 429 -0.70 27.26 17.62
C SER A 429 -1.94 27.99 18.13
N GLU A 430 -2.89 28.29 17.24
CA GLU A 430 -4.25 28.68 17.64
C GLU A 430 -5.06 27.47 18.10
N VAL A 431 -4.92 26.34 17.39
CA VAL A 431 -5.69 25.11 17.68
C VAL A 431 -4.74 23.94 17.92
N VAL A 432 -4.94 23.26 19.05
CA VAL A 432 -4.18 22.05 19.41
C VAL A 432 -5.11 20.84 19.44
N ILE A 433 -4.76 19.78 18.71
CA ILE A 433 -5.48 18.50 18.74
C ILE A 433 -4.53 17.44 19.28
N VAL A 434 -4.81 16.99 20.50
CA VAL A 434 -4.05 15.93 21.18
C VAL A 434 -4.66 14.58 20.83
N THR A 435 -3.84 13.67 20.32
CA THR A 435 -4.27 12.34 19.87
C THR A 435 -3.24 11.26 20.17
N ASP A 436 -3.47 10.06 19.65
CA ASP A 436 -2.63 8.89 19.85
C ASP A 436 -1.40 8.91 18.95
N ASP A 437 -0.27 8.47 19.49
CA ASP A 437 0.93 8.14 18.72
C ASP A 437 1.65 6.99 19.42
N ASN A 438 1.63 5.79 18.82
CA ASN A 438 2.32 4.61 19.34
C ASN A 438 2.21 4.45 20.87
N PRO A 439 0.99 4.30 21.44
CA PRO A 439 0.81 4.13 22.89
C PRO A 439 1.51 2.89 23.46
N ARG A 440 1.87 1.90 22.62
CA ARG A 440 2.57 0.68 23.03
C ARG A 440 1.83 -0.02 24.18
N SER A 441 2.46 -0.22 25.33
CA SER A 441 1.85 -0.88 26.48
C SER A 441 1.07 0.06 27.41
N GLU A 442 1.27 1.37 27.28
CA GLU A 442 0.59 2.39 28.09
C GLU A 442 -0.85 2.63 27.63
N ARG A 443 -1.70 3.07 28.57
CA ARG A 443 -3.08 3.49 28.27
C ARG A 443 -3.07 4.78 27.44
N PRO A 444 -3.63 4.79 26.21
CA PRO A 444 -3.63 5.98 25.35
C PRO A 444 -4.26 7.21 26.01
N GLU A 445 -5.33 7.01 26.80
CA GLU A 445 -6.02 8.07 27.53
C GLU A 445 -5.08 8.83 28.47
N ALA A 446 -4.27 8.09 29.24
CA ALA A 446 -3.36 8.67 30.23
C ALA A 446 -2.26 9.51 29.58
N ILE A 447 -1.78 9.10 28.41
CA ILE A 447 -0.81 9.86 27.63
C ILE A 447 -1.44 11.18 27.15
N ARG A 448 -2.65 11.13 26.58
CA ARG A 448 -3.36 12.33 26.10
C ARG A 448 -3.63 13.32 27.25
N GLU A 449 -4.01 12.82 28.43
CA GLU A 449 -4.20 13.63 29.64
C GLU A 449 -2.93 14.35 30.08
N GLN A 450 -1.76 13.69 30.04
CA GLN A 450 -0.49 14.31 30.41
C GLN A 450 -0.06 15.42 29.43
N VAL A 451 -0.30 15.24 28.13
CA VAL A 451 -0.07 16.29 27.13
C VAL A 451 -1.03 17.46 27.34
N ALA A 452 -2.32 17.17 27.54
CA ALA A 452 -3.34 18.18 27.78
C ALA A 452 -3.11 18.99 29.07
N ALA A 453 -2.52 18.39 30.10
CA ALA A 453 -2.10 19.10 31.31
C ALA A 453 -1.08 20.21 31.00
N GLY A 454 -0.14 19.94 30.08
CA GLY A 454 0.82 20.93 29.59
C GLY A 454 0.18 22.08 28.81
N VAL A 455 -0.81 21.75 27.96
CA VAL A 455 -1.61 22.74 27.24
C VAL A 455 -2.36 23.66 28.21
N ALA A 456 -3.02 23.08 29.22
CA ALA A 456 -3.78 23.82 30.22
C ALA A 456 -2.86 24.72 31.07
N ALA A 457 -1.68 24.23 31.45
CA ALA A 457 -0.67 25.00 32.18
C ALA A 457 -0.14 26.21 31.38
N ALA A 458 -0.15 26.14 30.04
CA ALA A 458 0.17 27.26 29.16
C ALA A 458 -1.00 28.25 28.94
N GLY A 459 -2.14 28.04 29.60
CA GLY A 459 -3.29 28.96 29.59
C GLY A 459 -4.28 28.76 28.43
N MET A 460 -4.13 27.70 27.62
CA MET A 460 -5.08 27.39 26.54
C MET A 460 -6.22 26.47 27.07
N PRO A 461 -7.51 26.83 26.87
CA PRO A 461 -8.62 26.01 27.36
C PRO A 461 -8.82 24.76 26.51
N CYS A 462 -9.06 23.62 27.17
CA CYS A 462 -9.56 22.41 26.51
C CYS A 462 -11.08 22.52 26.27
N ARG A 463 -11.50 22.28 25.02
CA ARG A 463 -12.86 22.42 24.50
C ARG A 463 -13.41 21.05 24.04
N PRO A 464 -14.74 20.87 23.98
CA PRO A 464 -15.33 19.67 23.39
C PRO A 464 -15.09 19.61 21.87
N VAL A 465 -15.10 18.41 21.27
CA VAL A 465 -14.80 18.21 19.83
C VAL A 465 -15.66 19.07 18.91
N GLY A 466 -16.96 19.23 19.22
CA GLY A 466 -17.89 20.05 18.44
C GLY A 466 -17.48 21.51 18.28
N TRP A 467 -16.65 22.04 19.19
CA TRP A 467 -16.10 23.39 19.09
C TRP A 467 -15.31 23.63 17.81
N LEU A 468 -14.62 22.60 17.28
CA LEU A 468 -13.83 22.75 16.05
C LEU A 468 -14.68 23.22 14.86
N ALA A 469 -15.96 22.82 14.80
CA ALA A 469 -16.88 23.18 13.73
C ALA A 469 -17.57 24.54 13.95
N THR A 470 -17.65 25.02 15.19
CA THR A 470 -18.40 26.25 15.55
C THR A 470 -17.49 27.42 15.94
N ARG A 471 -16.17 27.23 16.00
CA ARG A 471 -15.22 28.26 16.44
C ARG A 471 -15.17 29.45 15.48
N ASP A 472 -14.98 30.63 16.04
CA ASP A 472 -14.68 31.84 15.27
C ASP A 472 -13.20 31.88 14.84
N SER A 473 -12.90 32.65 13.79
CA SER A 473 -11.52 32.85 13.36
C SER A 473 -10.74 33.61 14.43
N GLY A 474 -9.58 33.05 14.81
CA GLY A 474 -8.71 33.57 15.87
C GLY A 474 -9.03 33.03 17.28
N GLU A 475 -10.13 32.28 17.47
CA GLU A 475 -10.37 31.61 18.75
C GLU A 475 -9.32 30.51 18.98
N ARG A 476 -8.77 30.47 20.19
CA ARG A 476 -7.73 29.52 20.60
C ARG A 476 -8.30 28.42 21.48
N GLY A 477 -7.86 27.19 21.30
CA GLY A 477 -8.35 26.08 22.10
C GLY A 477 -7.73 24.73 21.76
N CYS A 478 -7.84 23.82 22.72
CA CYS A 478 -7.37 22.45 22.59
C CYS A 478 -8.51 21.45 22.56
N VAL A 479 -8.39 20.39 21.78
CA VAL A 479 -9.33 19.26 21.75
C VAL A 479 -8.57 17.96 21.90
N ILE A 480 -9.13 17.02 22.67
CA ILE A 480 -8.59 15.67 22.84
C ILE A 480 -9.42 14.72 21.97
N VAL A 481 -8.78 14.02 21.05
CA VAL A 481 -9.44 13.08 20.13
C VAL A 481 -8.75 11.72 20.21
N ALA A 482 -9.52 10.69 20.59
CA ALA A 482 -9.07 9.31 20.51
C ALA A 482 -9.04 8.86 19.04
N GLY A 483 -8.02 8.12 18.64
CA GLY A 483 -7.86 7.69 17.26
C GLY A 483 -7.22 8.77 16.37
N ARG A 484 -5.99 8.50 15.94
CA ARG A 484 -5.18 9.45 15.17
C ARG A 484 -5.80 9.81 13.81
N GLY A 485 -6.43 8.86 13.12
CA GLY A 485 -7.09 9.11 11.84
C GLY A 485 -8.30 10.04 11.96
N GLU A 486 -9.08 9.89 13.03
CA GLU A 486 -10.20 10.79 13.33
C GLU A 486 -9.72 12.20 13.66
N ALA A 487 -8.65 12.33 14.44
CA ALA A 487 -8.02 13.61 14.76
C ALA A 487 -7.54 14.35 13.50
N ILE A 488 -6.83 13.66 12.60
CA ILE A 488 -6.39 14.20 11.30
C ILE A 488 -7.59 14.65 10.48
N ALA A 489 -8.62 13.81 10.40
CA ALA A 489 -9.78 14.08 9.58
C ALA A 489 -10.61 15.27 10.11
N LEU A 490 -10.75 15.42 11.42
CA LEU A 490 -11.37 16.59 12.06
C LEU A 490 -10.56 17.86 11.83
N ALA A 491 -9.23 17.79 11.95
CA ALA A 491 -8.35 18.93 11.72
C ALA A 491 -8.49 19.47 10.29
N ILE A 492 -8.47 18.59 9.29
CA ILE A 492 -8.57 18.97 7.87
C ILE A 492 -9.97 19.45 7.51
N ARG A 493 -11.04 18.78 7.98
CA ARG A 493 -12.42 19.16 7.66
C ARG A 493 -12.86 20.48 8.28
N THR A 494 -12.23 20.90 9.37
CA THR A 494 -12.54 22.17 10.07
C THR A 494 -11.54 23.28 9.77
N ALA A 495 -10.53 23.00 8.94
CA ALA A 495 -9.58 23.99 8.44
C ALA A 495 -10.00 24.44 7.03
N GLY A 496 -9.80 25.72 6.75
CA GLY A 496 -10.17 26.34 5.47
C GLY A 496 -8.96 26.91 4.73
N ARG A 497 -9.26 27.68 3.68
CA ARG A 497 -8.26 28.37 2.87
C ARG A 497 -7.31 29.22 3.72
N GLY A 498 -6.02 29.01 3.53
CA GLY A 498 -4.97 29.77 4.21
C GLY A 498 -4.66 29.29 5.63
N ASP A 499 -5.38 28.28 6.14
CA ASP A 499 -5.00 27.59 7.37
C ASP A 499 -3.86 26.59 7.10
N ILE A 500 -3.05 26.36 8.12
CA ILE A 500 -2.03 25.31 8.16
C ILE A 500 -2.50 24.23 9.12
N VAL A 501 -2.45 22.96 8.68
CA VAL A 501 -2.62 21.79 9.54
C VAL A 501 -1.28 21.04 9.58
N LEU A 502 -0.60 21.10 10.73
CA LEU A 502 0.59 20.29 10.99
C LEU A 502 0.21 18.99 11.69
N ILE A 503 0.55 17.86 11.10
CA ILE A 503 0.44 16.53 11.69
C ILE A 503 1.86 16.10 12.12
N ALA A 504 2.12 16.09 13.42
CA ALA A 504 3.46 15.84 13.97
C ALA A 504 3.55 14.54 14.79
N GLY A 505 4.77 14.04 14.96
CA GLY A 505 5.12 12.90 15.81
C GLY A 505 5.60 11.68 15.02
N LYS A 506 4.86 11.26 13.98
CA LYS A 506 5.14 10.01 13.25
C LYS A 506 5.95 10.19 11.97
N GLY A 507 5.81 11.32 11.28
CA GLY A 507 6.52 11.61 10.04
C GLY A 507 6.36 10.53 8.97
N HIS A 508 7.40 9.73 8.76
CA HIS A 508 7.45 8.67 7.74
C HIS A 508 7.01 7.29 8.26
N GLU A 509 6.72 7.15 9.56
CA GLU A 509 6.26 5.88 10.12
C GLU A 509 4.86 5.52 9.61
N GLN A 510 4.73 4.32 9.03
CA GLN A 510 3.49 3.83 8.43
C GLN A 510 2.73 2.82 9.31
N TYR A 511 2.91 2.92 10.63
CA TYR A 511 2.29 2.00 11.57
C TYR A 511 1.92 2.65 12.90
N GLN A 512 0.96 2.06 13.61
CA GLN A 512 0.63 2.38 14.99
C GLN A 512 0.81 1.14 15.89
N LEU A 513 1.53 1.33 17.00
CA LEU A 513 1.76 0.28 18.01
C LEU A 513 0.72 0.38 19.14
N LEU A 514 -0.09 -0.66 19.33
CA LEU A 514 -1.10 -0.74 20.39
C LEU A 514 -1.07 -2.14 21.03
N GLY A 515 -0.75 -2.23 22.32
CA GLY A 515 -0.75 -3.49 23.07
C GLY A 515 0.19 -4.56 22.52
N GLY A 516 1.30 -4.15 21.87
CA GLY A 516 2.24 -5.06 21.19
C GLY A 516 1.87 -5.41 19.74
N GLU A 517 0.69 -5.03 19.26
CA GLU A 517 0.27 -5.20 17.87
C GLU A 517 0.73 -4.01 17.01
N LYS A 518 1.26 -4.29 15.81
CA LYS A 518 1.63 -3.29 14.81
C LYS A 518 0.56 -3.24 13.72
N ARG A 519 -0.22 -2.15 13.68
CA ARG A 519 -1.28 -1.92 12.69
C ARG A 519 -0.83 -0.91 11.65
N PHE A 520 -1.21 -1.08 10.38
CA PHE A 520 -0.95 -0.09 9.34
C PHE A 520 -1.59 1.27 9.68
N PHE A 521 -0.81 2.34 9.59
CA PHE A 521 -1.29 3.72 9.77
C PHE A 521 -0.29 4.73 9.19
N ASP A 522 -0.67 5.50 8.17
CA ASP A 522 0.20 6.50 7.54
C ASP A 522 -0.45 7.88 7.55
N ASP A 523 0.11 8.82 8.32
CA ASP A 523 -0.40 10.20 8.46
C ASP A 523 -0.68 10.88 7.11
N ARG A 524 0.18 10.60 6.13
CA ARG A 524 0.06 11.19 4.79
C ARG A 524 -1.11 10.60 4.05
N LEU A 525 -1.29 9.28 4.15
CA LEU A 525 -2.39 8.59 3.49
C LEU A 525 -3.74 8.98 4.09
N GLU A 526 -3.81 9.12 5.43
CA GLU A 526 -4.98 9.60 6.15
C GLU A 526 -5.35 11.04 5.75
N ALA A 527 -4.36 11.93 5.71
CA ALA A 527 -4.56 13.30 5.24
C ALA A 527 -4.98 13.36 3.77
N MET A 528 -4.33 12.56 2.92
CA MET A 528 -4.62 12.48 1.48
C MET A 528 -6.04 12.00 1.22
N ASP A 529 -6.51 11.00 1.98
CA ASP A 529 -7.86 10.46 1.85
C ASP A 529 -8.91 11.55 2.10
N VAL A 530 -8.75 12.31 3.19
CA VAL A 530 -9.65 13.41 3.56
C VAL A 530 -9.57 14.55 2.55
N LEU A 531 -8.37 14.96 2.13
CA LEU A 531 -8.19 15.99 1.11
C LEU A 531 -8.77 15.55 -0.24
N SER A 532 -8.81 14.26 -0.56
CA SER A 532 -9.47 13.74 -1.76
C SER A 532 -11.01 13.67 -1.65
N GLY A 533 -11.58 14.09 -0.51
CA GLY A 533 -13.01 14.11 -0.27
C GLY A 533 -13.80 14.96 -1.28
N TRP A 534 -15.09 14.65 -1.41
CA TRP A 534 -15.97 15.40 -2.31
C TRP A 534 -16.19 16.83 -1.82
N THR A 535 -16.38 17.75 -2.76
CA THR A 535 -16.81 19.13 -2.53
C THR A 535 -17.79 19.48 -3.63
N VAL A 536 -18.60 20.53 -3.48
CA VAL A 536 -19.52 20.96 -4.54
C VAL A 536 -18.76 21.24 -5.84
N GLY A 537 -17.60 21.90 -5.75
CA GLY A 537 -16.71 22.14 -6.89
C GLY A 537 -16.21 20.85 -7.55
N ALA A 538 -15.86 19.83 -6.77
CA ALA A 538 -15.47 18.53 -7.31
C ALA A 538 -16.64 17.79 -7.99
N VAL A 539 -17.88 17.95 -7.51
CA VAL A 539 -19.08 17.39 -8.15
C VAL A 539 -19.36 18.10 -9.48
N VAL A 540 -19.21 19.44 -9.52
CA VAL A 540 -19.32 20.23 -10.76
C VAL A 540 -18.24 19.83 -11.77
N ALA A 541 -16.98 19.77 -11.34
CA ALA A 541 -15.86 19.37 -12.20
C ALA A 541 -16.01 17.93 -12.73
N ALA A 542 -16.53 17.02 -11.90
CA ALA A 542 -16.76 15.65 -12.30
C ALA A 542 -17.88 15.50 -13.33
N THR A 543 -18.97 16.27 -13.19
CA THR A 543 -20.18 16.10 -14.02
C THR A 543 -20.27 17.07 -15.20
N GLY A 544 -19.47 18.14 -15.20
CA GLY A 544 -19.64 19.27 -16.13
C GLY A 544 -20.95 20.04 -15.94
N GLY A 545 -21.67 19.81 -14.84
CA GLY A 545 -22.95 20.44 -14.54
C GLY A 545 -22.84 21.88 -14.05
N GLU A 546 -23.97 22.56 -13.93
CA GLU A 546 -24.06 23.92 -13.38
C GLU A 546 -24.30 23.87 -11.86
N GLY A 547 -23.40 24.44 -11.08
CA GLY A 547 -23.52 24.51 -9.61
C GLY A 547 -23.35 25.94 -9.06
N PRO A 548 -23.67 26.17 -7.78
CA PRO A 548 -23.44 27.47 -7.15
C PRO A 548 -21.95 27.78 -7.04
N GLU A 549 -21.57 29.04 -7.17
CA GLU A 549 -20.23 29.49 -6.76
C GLU A 549 -20.09 29.33 -5.24
N THR A 550 -19.14 28.51 -4.80
CA THR A 550 -18.88 28.28 -3.38
C THR A 550 -17.57 28.94 -2.95
N THR A 551 -17.62 29.78 -1.93
CA THR A 551 -16.43 30.48 -1.39
C THR A 551 -15.73 29.71 -0.27
N ARG A 552 -16.36 28.66 0.28
CA ARG A 552 -15.82 27.75 1.30
C ARG A 552 -15.74 26.32 0.75
N THR A 553 -14.62 25.64 0.99
CA THR A 553 -14.48 24.20 0.74
C THR A 553 -15.10 23.43 1.90
N GLU A 554 -16.36 23.08 1.75
CA GLU A 554 -17.00 22.11 2.64
C GLU A 554 -16.84 20.71 2.05
N PHE A 555 -16.25 19.81 2.84
CA PHE A 555 -16.14 18.41 2.48
C PHE A 555 -17.50 17.73 2.63
N LEU A 556 -17.95 17.12 1.54
CA LEU A 556 -19.20 16.38 1.45
C LEU A 556 -18.98 14.91 1.82
N GLY A 557 -20.08 14.23 2.14
CA GLY A 557 -20.12 12.82 2.49
C GLY A 557 -20.10 11.89 1.27
N ARG A 558 -20.79 10.77 1.41
CA ARG A 558 -20.85 9.72 0.39
C ARG A 558 -21.80 10.13 -0.73
N VAL A 559 -21.60 9.55 -1.90
CA VAL A 559 -22.55 9.67 -3.01
C VAL A 559 -23.60 8.57 -2.84
N VAL A 560 -24.87 8.96 -2.79
CA VAL A 560 -26.00 8.08 -2.49
C VAL A 560 -27.10 8.30 -3.53
N THR A 561 -27.74 7.21 -3.96
CA THR A 561 -28.88 7.25 -4.90
C THR A 561 -30.20 6.82 -4.25
N ASP A 562 -30.15 6.18 -3.07
CA ASP A 562 -31.33 5.81 -2.28
C ASP A 562 -31.62 6.87 -1.21
N SER A 563 -32.74 7.59 -1.36
CA SER A 563 -33.17 8.64 -0.43
C SER A 563 -33.36 8.15 1.01
N ARG A 564 -33.59 6.84 1.21
CA ARG A 564 -33.71 6.22 2.53
C ARG A 564 -32.37 6.14 3.26
N ALA A 565 -31.27 5.99 2.51
CA ALA A 565 -29.92 5.79 3.05
C ALA A 565 -29.12 7.08 3.28
N VAL A 566 -29.64 8.23 2.83
CA VAL A 566 -29.00 9.55 2.99
C VAL A 566 -28.74 9.87 4.46
N GLN A 567 -27.52 10.31 4.75
CA GLN A 567 -27.08 10.87 6.03
C GLN A 567 -26.69 12.36 5.86
N PRO A 568 -26.59 13.13 6.97
CA PRO A 568 -26.13 14.50 6.91
C PRO A 568 -24.79 14.64 6.17
N GLY A 569 -24.71 15.60 5.25
CA GLY A 569 -23.54 15.87 4.42
C GLY A 569 -23.41 15.01 3.16
N ASP A 570 -24.17 13.92 3.00
CA ASP A 570 -24.12 13.08 1.80
C ASP A 570 -24.53 13.85 0.53
N ILE A 571 -24.04 13.37 -0.62
CA ILE A 571 -24.42 13.84 -1.95
C ILE A 571 -25.52 12.92 -2.47
N PHE A 572 -26.67 13.48 -2.79
CA PHE A 572 -27.78 12.71 -3.36
C PHE A 572 -27.86 12.90 -4.87
N VAL A 573 -27.81 11.80 -5.63
CA VAL A 573 -28.02 11.83 -7.09
C VAL A 573 -29.45 11.36 -7.39
N ALA A 574 -30.28 12.27 -7.89
CA ALA A 574 -31.69 12.02 -8.17
C ALA A 574 -31.86 11.25 -9.49
N LEU A 575 -31.76 9.92 -9.45
CA LEU A 575 -31.92 9.06 -10.62
C LEU A 575 -33.39 8.95 -11.06
N GLU A 576 -33.63 8.98 -12.37
CA GLU A 576 -34.93 8.70 -12.99
C GLU A 576 -34.95 7.26 -13.52
N GLY A 577 -35.98 6.49 -13.17
CA GLY A 577 -36.18 5.12 -13.63
C GLY A 577 -37.60 4.90 -14.14
N GLU A 578 -37.87 3.74 -14.74
CA GLU A 578 -39.16 3.44 -15.39
C GLU A 578 -40.39 3.54 -14.48
N ARG A 579 -40.20 3.39 -13.16
CA ARG A 579 -41.28 3.38 -12.15
C ARG A 579 -41.07 4.37 -11.00
N PHE A 580 -40.02 5.16 -11.03
CA PHE A 580 -39.70 6.12 -9.95
C PHE A 580 -38.90 7.31 -10.49
N ASP A 581 -39.17 8.51 -9.96
CA ASP A 581 -38.32 9.69 -10.17
C ASP A 581 -37.67 10.08 -8.83
N GLY A 582 -36.35 10.00 -8.76
CA GLY A 582 -35.56 10.39 -7.58
C GLY A 582 -35.76 11.87 -7.19
N HIS A 583 -36.17 12.72 -8.13
CA HIS A 583 -36.43 14.14 -7.88
C HIS A 583 -37.60 14.37 -6.93
N ASP A 584 -38.58 13.45 -6.89
CA ASP A 584 -39.74 13.52 -6.01
C ASP A 584 -39.35 13.41 -4.52
N PHE A 585 -38.19 12.82 -4.22
CA PHE A 585 -37.70 12.60 -2.86
C PHE A 585 -36.77 13.69 -2.33
N VAL A 586 -36.47 14.73 -3.12
CA VAL A 586 -35.51 15.78 -2.73
C VAL A 586 -35.91 16.49 -1.43
N GLY A 587 -37.21 16.73 -1.21
CA GLY A 587 -37.68 17.34 0.05
C GLY A 587 -37.29 16.52 1.29
N GLN A 588 -37.39 15.19 1.20
CA GLN A 588 -36.97 14.27 2.26
C GLN A 588 -35.44 14.27 2.44
N VAL A 589 -34.70 14.30 1.35
CA VAL A 589 -33.23 14.31 1.33
C VAL A 589 -32.68 15.59 1.97
N VAL A 590 -33.27 16.75 1.66
CA VAL A 590 -32.90 18.04 2.27
C VAL A 590 -33.23 18.03 3.77
N ALA A 591 -34.39 17.51 4.18
CA ALA A 591 -34.75 17.40 5.59
C ALA A 591 -33.80 16.50 6.41
N LYS A 592 -33.13 15.54 5.75
CA LYS A 592 -32.07 14.70 6.35
C LYS A 592 -30.70 15.37 6.40
N GLY A 593 -30.56 16.58 5.85
CA GLY A 593 -29.33 17.36 5.89
C GLY A 593 -28.32 16.98 4.81
N ALA A 594 -28.75 16.56 3.63
CA ALA A 594 -27.84 16.32 2.50
C ALA A 594 -26.95 17.55 2.23
N GLY A 595 -25.67 17.32 1.94
CA GLY A 595 -24.70 18.39 1.70
C GLY A 595 -24.72 18.92 0.27
N CYS A 596 -25.21 18.12 -0.68
CA CYS A 596 -25.36 18.50 -2.09
C CYS A 596 -26.40 17.59 -2.76
N ILE A 597 -27.12 18.12 -3.75
CA ILE A 597 -27.99 17.32 -4.62
C ILE A 597 -27.57 17.46 -6.09
N VAL A 598 -27.60 16.36 -6.84
CA VAL A 598 -27.35 16.31 -8.30
C VAL A 598 -28.67 15.97 -8.98
N VAL A 599 -29.13 16.87 -9.84
CA VAL A 599 -30.50 16.86 -10.41
C VAL A 599 -30.48 17.16 -11.90
N SER A 600 -31.45 16.64 -12.66
CA SER A 600 -31.56 16.88 -14.10
C SER A 600 -32.15 18.24 -14.47
N ARG A 601 -32.77 18.90 -13.48
CA ARG A 601 -33.45 20.19 -13.62
C ARG A 601 -33.34 20.97 -12.31
N ARG A 602 -33.29 22.30 -12.42
CA ARG A 602 -33.29 23.17 -11.24
C ARG A 602 -34.62 23.03 -10.49
N LEU A 603 -34.55 22.71 -9.19
CA LEU A 603 -35.73 22.49 -8.36
C LEU A 603 -36.17 23.78 -7.64
N GLU A 604 -37.44 23.80 -7.19
CA GLU A 604 -38.16 24.96 -6.65
C GLU A 604 -37.37 25.87 -5.68
N THR A 605 -37.75 27.15 -5.64
CA THR A 605 -37.16 28.18 -4.78
C THR A 605 -37.13 27.82 -3.29
N ARG A 606 -38.05 26.98 -2.79
CA ARG A 606 -38.05 26.54 -1.38
C ARG A 606 -36.83 25.71 -0.98
N TYR A 607 -36.14 25.10 -1.95
CA TYR A 607 -34.88 24.40 -1.72
C TYR A 607 -33.66 25.23 -2.14
N ALA A 608 -33.87 26.35 -2.83
CA ALA A 608 -32.81 27.26 -3.21
C ALA A 608 -32.21 27.92 -1.96
N GLY A 609 -30.91 27.76 -1.76
CA GLY A 609 -30.19 28.25 -0.58
C GLY A 609 -30.22 27.33 0.63
N ALA A 610 -31.02 26.25 0.63
CA ALA A 610 -31.02 25.24 1.69
C ALA A 610 -29.96 24.15 1.47
N VAL A 611 -29.73 23.76 0.21
CA VAL A 611 -28.69 22.80 -0.20
C VAL A 611 -28.10 23.22 -1.55
N PRO A 612 -26.79 23.10 -1.77
CA PRO A 612 -26.19 23.21 -3.09
C PRO A 612 -26.82 22.25 -4.10
N GLN A 613 -27.19 22.76 -5.28
CA GLN A 613 -27.73 21.97 -6.39
C GLN A 613 -26.74 21.98 -7.55
N VAL A 614 -26.37 20.81 -8.06
CA VAL A 614 -25.62 20.66 -9.31
C VAL A 614 -26.58 20.13 -10.37
N VAL A 615 -26.84 20.95 -11.39
CA VAL A 615 -27.79 20.64 -12.46
C VAL A 615 -27.04 20.04 -13.64
N VAL A 616 -27.48 18.86 -14.09
CA VAL A 616 -26.86 18.09 -15.18
C VAL A 616 -27.90 17.72 -16.23
N GLY A 617 -27.49 17.36 -17.44
CA GLY A 617 -28.43 16.89 -18.47
C GLY A 617 -29.01 15.50 -18.18
N ASP A 618 -28.21 14.61 -17.60
CA ASP A 618 -28.57 13.23 -17.28
C ASP A 618 -27.89 12.82 -15.97
N THR A 619 -28.69 12.53 -14.93
CA THR A 619 -28.21 12.16 -13.59
C THR A 619 -27.55 10.78 -13.54
N GLN A 620 -27.96 9.84 -14.40
CA GLN A 620 -27.31 8.53 -14.50
C GLN A 620 -25.95 8.66 -15.17
N HIS A 621 -25.85 9.46 -16.23
CA HIS A 621 -24.58 9.75 -16.88
C HIS A 621 -23.61 10.44 -15.90
N ALA A 622 -24.11 11.47 -15.20
CA ALA A 622 -23.35 12.20 -14.18
C ALA A 622 -22.84 11.29 -13.05
N LEU A 623 -23.62 10.31 -12.59
CA LEU A 623 -23.18 9.32 -11.60
C LEU A 623 -21.95 8.53 -12.10
N GLY A 624 -21.96 8.14 -13.37
CA GLY A 624 -20.83 7.48 -14.02
C GLY A 624 -19.60 8.40 -14.11
N ASP A 625 -19.78 9.68 -14.45
CA ASP A 625 -18.68 10.63 -14.55
C ASP A 625 -18.07 10.95 -13.18
N MET A 626 -18.89 11.00 -12.12
CA MET A 626 -18.40 11.08 -10.74
C MET A 626 -17.53 9.88 -10.37
N ALA A 627 -17.93 8.66 -10.76
CA ALA A 627 -17.12 7.48 -10.53
C ALA A 627 -15.80 7.49 -11.34
N ASN A 628 -15.83 7.97 -12.59
CA ASN A 628 -14.63 8.13 -13.41
C ASN A 628 -13.67 9.19 -12.82
N TYR A 629 -14.21 10.34 -12.41
CA TYR A 629 -13.46 11.39 -11.74
C TYR A 629 -12.76 10.84 -10.49
N ARG A 630 -13.48 10.07 -9.66
CA ARG A 630 -12.93 9.39 -8.49
C ARG A 630 -11.79 8.44 -8.90
N ARG A 631 -12.00 7.58 -9.90
CA ARG A 631 -10.99 6.67 -10.43
C ARG A 631 -9.72 7.40 -10.88
N ARG A 632 -9.85 8.44 -11.71
CA ARG A 632 -8.71 9.22 -12.22
C ARG A 632 -7.99 10.00 -11.13
N LEU A 633 -8.71 10.51 -10.13
CA LEU A 633 -8.13 11.14 -8.97
C LEU A 633 -7.24 10.15 -8.20
N ILE A 634 -7.80 9.01 -7.80
CA ILE A 634 -7.04 8.02 -7.02
C ILE A 634 -5.90 7.40 -7.85
N ARG A 635 -6.07 7.21 -9.16
CA ARG A 635 -4.99 6.77 -10.07
C ARG A 635 -3.76 7.66 -9.99
N ARG A 636 -3.93 8.98 -9.90
CA ARG A 636 -2.81 9.94 -9.79
C ARG A 636 -2.15 9.93 -8.41
N LEU A 637 -2.91 9.63 -7.36
CA LEU A 637 -2.43 9.68 -5.98
C LEU A 637 -1.71 8.41 -5.55
N THR A 638 -2.28 7.23 -5.84
CA THR A 638 -1.75 5.94 -5.38
C THR A 638 -1.75 4.84 -6.44
N ALA A 639 -2.21 5.13 -7.66
CA ALA A 639 -2.19 4.21 -8.81
C ALA A 639 -2.69 2.77 -8.51
N PRO A 640 -3.86 2.57 -7.86
CA PRO A 640 -4.37 1.23 -7.64
C PRO A 640 -4.72 0.56 -8.97
N VAL A 641 -4.49 -0.75 -9.04
CA VAL A 641 -4.78 -1.56 -10.23
C VAL A 641 -6.29 -1.78 -10.35
N VAL A 642 -6.89 -1.44 -11.48
CA VAL A 642 -8.31 -1.72 -11.74
C VAL A 642 -8.45 -2.86 -12.73
N ILE A 643 -9.16 -3.89 -12.30
CA ILE A 643 -9.45 -5.08 -13.07
C ILE A 643 -10.90 -5.02 -13.53
N GLY A 644 -11.13 -4.97 -14.84
CA GLY A 644 -12.45 -5.10 -15.45
C GLY A 644 -12.72 -6.53 -15.90
N LEU A 645 -13.92 -7.05 -15.65
CA LEU A 645 -14.29 -8.37 -16.16
C LEU A 645 -15.73 -8.43 -16.66
N THR A 646 -15.89 -9.08 -17.81
CA THR A 646 -17.19 -9.45 -18.38
C THR A 646 -17.15 -10.90 -18.86
N GLY A 647 -18.25 -11.36 -19.43
CA GLY A 647 -18.43 -12.75 -19.85
C GLY A 647 -19.87 -13.21 -19.76
N SER A 648 -20.17 -14.37 -20.30
CA SER A 648 -21.53 -14.93 -20.29
C SER A 648 -21.78 -15.63 -18.96
N CYS A 649 -20.84 -16.49 -18.55
CA CYS A 649 -20.85 -17.25 -17.30
C CYS A 649 -19.56 -17.04 -16.49
N GLY A 650 -19.61 -17.26 -15.18
CA GLY A 650 -18.41 -17.27 -14.32
C GLY A 650 -17.92 -15.91 -13.81
N LYS A 651 -18.38 -14.78 -14.37
CA LYS A 651 -17.97 -13.41 -13.98
C LYS A 651 -17.80 -13.19 -12.47
N THR A 652 -18.89 -13.36 -11.70
CA THR A 652 -18.86 -13.12 -10.26
C THR A 652 -17.95 -14.09 -9.53
N THR A 653 -17.90 -15.36 -9.97
CA THR A 653 -16.98 -16.34 -9.39
C THR A 653 -15.52 -15.92 -9.60
N VAL A 654 -15.16 -15.53 -10.82
CA VAL A 654 -13.82 -15.01 -11.15
C VAL A 654 -13.50 -13.74 -10.36
N LYS A 655 -14.45 -12.81 -10.24
CA LYS A 655 -14.32 -11.59 -9.44
C LYS A 655 -14.00 -11.90 -7.97
N GLU A 656 -14.78 -12.80 -7.35
CA GLU A 656 -14.62 -13.17 -5.95
C GLU A 656 -13.32 -13.96 -5.70
N MET A 657 -12.94 -14.88 -6.60
CA MET A 657 -11.66 -15.59 -6.55
C MET A 657 -10.48 -14.61 -6.70
N THR A 658 -10.55 -13.69 -7.66
CA THR A 658 -9.52 -12.66 -7.89
C THR A 658 -9.36 -11.79 -6.65
N ALA A 659 -10.46 -11.33 -6.05
CA ALA A 659 -10.41 -10.54 -4.83
C ALA A 659 -9.82 -11.33 -3.64
N ALA A 660 -10.11 -12.63 -3.52
CA ALA A 660 -9.52 -13.48 -2.48
C ALA A 660 -8.00 -13.66 -2.64
N ILE A 661 -7.52 -13.83 -3.88
CA ILE A 661 -6.08 -13.86 -4.18
C ILE A 661 -5.42 -12.52 -3.85
N LEU A 662 -6.01 -11.40 -4.29
CA LEU A 662 -5.45 -10.08 -4.04
C LEU A 662 -5.45 -9.71 -2.55
N ALA A 663 -6.42 -10.20 -1.78
CA ALA A 663 -6.43 -10.04 -0.32
C ALA A 663 -5.30 -10.85 0.36
N ARG A 664 -4.81 -11.94 -0.26
CA ARG A 664 -3.60 -12.65 0.20
C ARG A 664 -2.31 -11.99 -0.28
N HIS A 665 -2.34 -11.34 -1.43
CA HIS A 665 -1.21 -10.56 -1.94
C HIS A 665 -0.97 -9.28 -1.12
N TRP A 666 -2.06 -8.60 -0.70
CA TRP A 666 -2.02 -7.46 0.23
C TRP A 666 -2.78 -7.78 1.52
N PRO A 667 -2.23 -8.65 2.39
CA PRO A 667 -2.90 -9.07 3.60
C PRO A 667 -3.00 -7.92 4.61
N PRO A 668 -4.11 -7.81 5.36
CA PRO A 668 -4.27 -6.80 6.39
C PRO A 668 -3.17 -6.99 7.45
N GLY A 669 -2.47 -5.91 7.81
CA GLY A 669 -1.32 -6.04 8.70
C GLY A 669 -0.56 -4.74 8.91
N PRO A 670 0.74 -4.80 9.23
CA PRO A 670 1.56 -3.60 9.46
C PRO A 670 1.86 -2.81 8.18
N ASP A 671 1.78 -3.45 7.02
CA ASP A 671 2.22 -2.89 5.74
C ASP A 671 1.05 -2.60 4.78
N ASN A 672 -0.16 -3.13 5.06
CA ASN A 672 -1.36 -2.89 4.25
C ASN A 672 -2.60 -2.57 5.11
N PRO A 673 -3.48 -1.67 4.63
CA PRO A 673 -4.80 -1.44 5.20
C PRO A 673 -5.68 -2.70 5.24
N VAL A 674 -6.67 -2.70 6.13
CA VAL A 674 -7.65 -3.80 6.24
C VAL A 674 -8.44 -4.01 4.95
N ASP A 675 -8.79 -2.91 4.27
CA ASP A 675 -9.62 -2.90 3.07
C ASP A 675 -8.80 -2.56 1.82
N SER A 676 -7.75 -3.35 1.56
CA SER A 676 -6.83 -3.09 0.43
C SER A 676 -7.42 -3.42 -0.95
N VAL A 677 -8.52 -4.18 -1.02
CA VAL A 677 -9.12 -4.63 -2.28
C VAL A 677 -10.59 -4.23 -2.35
N LEU A 678 -10.92 -3.34 -3.28
CA LEU A 678 -12.31 -2.98 -3.60
C LEU A 678 -12.88 -4.01 -4.58
N LYS A 679 -14.18 -4.29 -4.49
CA LYS A 679 -14.87 -5.09 -5.51
C LYS A 679 -16.32 -4.67 -5.65
N THR A 680 -16.87 -4.86 -6.84
CA THR A 680 -18.32 -4.75 -7.07
C THR A 680 -19.11 -5.65 -6.13
N THR A 681 -20.13 -5.11 -5.46
CA THR A 681 -20.96 -5.83 -4.48
C THR A 681 -22.27 -6.32 -5.10
N GLY A 682 -22.64 -7.58 -4.84
CA GLY A 682 -23.91 -8.12 -5.34
C GLY A 682 -24.01 -8.07 -6.87
N ASN A 683 -25.13 -7.53 -7.37
CA ASN A 683 -25.47 -7.46 -8.80
C ASN A 683 -25.16 -6.09 -9.42
N PHE A 684 -24.32 -5.30 -8.78
CA PHE A 684 -24.06 -3.91 -9.16
C PHE A 684 -23.08 -3.83 -10.34
N ASN A 685 -23.45 -4.40 -11.48
CA ASN A 685 -22.63 -4.49 -12.69
C ASN A 685 -23.19 -3.70 -13.89
N ASN A 686 -24.27 -2.91 -13.68
CA ASN A 686 -24.89 -2.06 -14.70
C ASN A 686 -24.49 -0.57 -14.55
N LEU A 687 -25.08 0.30 -15.38
CA LEU A 687 -24.79 1.75 -15.44
C LEU A 687 -25.09 2.55 -14.15
N ILE A 688 -25.75 1.95 -13.16
CA ILE A 688 -25.99 2.58 -11.85
C ILE A 688 -25.15 1.89 -10.78
N GLY A 689 -25.24 0.56 -10.69
CA GLY A 689 -24.60 -0.21 -9.64
C GLY A 689 -23.08 -0.19 -9.70
N MET A 690 -22.48 -0.29 -10.89
CA MET A 690 -21.02 -0.31 -11.00
C MET A 690 -20.41 1.03 -10.56
N PRO A 691 -20.91 2.20 -11.01
CA PRO A 691 -20.49 3.49 -10.46
C PRO A 691 -20.59 3.57 -8.93
N VAL A 692 -21.72 3.13 -8.34
CA VAL A 692 -21.91 3.10 -6.87
C VAL A 692 -20.87 2.21 -6.18
N SER A 693 -20.44 1.13 -6.84
CA SER A 693 -19.40 0.24 -6.30
C SER A 693 -17.98 0.80 -6.44
N LEU A 694 -17.74 1.70 -7.39
CA LEU A 694 -16.43 2.31 -7.65
C LEU A 694 -16.21 3.62 -6.89
N LEU A 695 -17.28 4.37 -6.60
CA LEU A 695 -17.23 5.62 -5.83
C LEU A 695 -16.54 5.52 -4.45
N PRO A 696 -16.59 4.37 -3.72
CA PRO A 696 -15.84 4.15 -2.49
C PRO A 696 -14.32 3.95 -2.69
N LEU A 697 -13.80 3.96 -3.93
CA LEU A 697 -12.37 3.84 -4.18
C LEU A 697 -11.62 5.00 -3.51
N THR A 698 -10.61 4.65 -2.71
CA THR A 698 -9.79 5.59 -1.95
C THR A 698 -8.31 5.30 -2.12
N VAL A 699 -7.46 6.19 -1.62
CA VAL A 699 -5.99 6.02 -1.59
C VAL A 699 -5.53 4.80 -0.78
N ARG A 700 -6.39 4.24 0.07
CA ARG A 700 -6.10 3.03 0.86
C ARG A 700 -6.13 1.75 0.03
N HIS A 701 -6.88 1.74 -1.08
CA HIS A 701 -6.98 0.56 -1.93
C HIS A 701 -5.71 0.36 -2.74
N ARG A 702 -5.37 -0.91 -3.00
CA ARG A 702 -4.29 -1.37 -3.89
C ARG A 702 -4.84 -1.89 -5.21
N ALA A 703 -6.04 -2.45 -5.17
CA ALA A 703 -6.75 -2.88 -6.37
C ALA A 703 -8.27 -2.71 -6.27
N ALA A 704 -8.94 -2.67 -7.43
CA ALA A 704 -10.38 -2.79 -7.54
C ALA A 704 -10.77 -3.84 -8.59
N VAL A 705 -11.66 -4.77 -8.23
CA VAL A 705 -12.15 -5.84 -9.12
C VAL A 705 -13.61 -5.55 -9.52
N ILE A 706 -13.79 -5.12 -10.77
CA ILE A 706 -15.02 -4.52 -11.29
C ILE A 706 -15.67 -5.44 -12.32
N GLU A 707 -16.85 -5.96 -11.96
CA GLU A 707 -17.71 -6.75 -12.83
C GLU A 707 -18.59 -5.83 -13.69
N MET A 708 -18.65 -6.12 -14.99
CA MET A 708 -19.41 -5.35 -15.98
C MET A 708 -20.40 -6.24 -16.72
N GLY A 709 -21.68 -5.87 -16.63
CA GLY A 709 -22.81 -6.52 -17.30
C GLY A 709 -23.43 -5.62 -18.37
N MET A 710 -24.21 -6.21 -19.26
CA MET A 710 -24.99 -5.50 -20.27
C MET A 710 -26.19 -6.32 -20.73
N ASN A 711 -27.20 -5.60 -21.20
CA ASN A 711 -28.36 -6.08 -21.92
C ASN A 711 -28.40 -5.53 -23.36
N ARG A 712 -27.69 -4.43 -23.64
CA ARG A 712 -27.67 -3.75 -24.95
C ARG A 712 -26.25 -3.34 -25.33
N PHE A 713 -26.03 -3.08 -26.62
CA PHE A 713 -24.77 -2.53 -27.13
C PHE A 713 -24.44 -1.18 -26.49
N GLY A 714 -23.15 -0.91 -26.27
CA GLY A 714 -22.61 0.34 -25.73
C GLY A 714 -22.59 0.44 -24.20
N GLU A 715 -23.27 -0.45 -23.47
CA GLU A 715 -23.27 -0.43 -22.01
C GLU A 715 -21.90 -0.82 -21.44
N ILE A 716 -21.24 -1.85 -21.98
CA ILE A 716 -19.89 -2.24 -21.55
C ILE A 716 -18.90 -1.15 -21.93
N ALA A 717 -19.03 -0.54 -23.11
CA ALA A 717 -18.21 0.60 -23.51
C ALA A 717 -18.30 1.75 -22.50
N ARG A 718 -19.50 2.09 -22.04
CA ARG A 718 -19.69 3.12 -21.00
C ARG A 718 -19.10 2.69 -19.65
N LEU A 719 -19.31 1.45 -19.22
CA LEU A 719 -18.74 0.93 -17.97
C LEU A 719 -17.20 0.92 -18.00
N ALA A 720 -16.60 0.52 -19.12
CA ALA A 720 -15.16 0.55 -19.32
C ALA A 720 -14.62 1.99 -19.34
N ALA A 721 -15.33 2.93 -19.99
CA ALA A 721 -14.98 4.35 -19.95
C ALA A 721 -15.03 4.94 -18.53
N ILE A 722 -15.94 4.45 -17.68
CA ILE A 722 -16.02 4.86 -16.27
C ILE A 722 -14.84 4.30 -15.47
N ALA A 723 -14.57 3.00 -15.58
CA ALA A 723 -13.60 2.30 -14.74
C ALA A 723 -12.14 2.45 -15.20
N GLU A 724 -11.90 2.67 -16.50
CA GLU A 724 -10.57 2.67 -17.13
C GLU A 724 -9.69 1.51 -16.64
N PRO A 725 -10.06 0.26 -16.97
CA PRO A 725 -9.37 -0.92 -16.46
C PRO A 725 -7.93 -0.99 -16.99
N ASP A 726 -7.02 -1.33 -16.08
CA ASP A 726 -5.61 -1.62 -16.37
C ASP A 726 -5.45 -3.08 -16.84
N ILE A 727 -6.33 -3.97 -16.36
CA ILE A 727 -6.39 -5.39 -16.72
C ILE A 727 -7.84 -5.73 -17.06
N SER A 728 -8.08 -6.38 -18.19
CA SER A 728 -9.42 -6.75 -18.63
C SER A 728 -9.54 -8.23 -18.94
N CYS A 729 -10.66 -8.85 -18.57
CA CYS A 729 -10.94 -10.26 -18.87
C CYS A 729 -12.34 -10.44 -19.47
N ILE A 730 -12.42 -11.23 -20.53
CA ILE A 730 -13.67 -11.83 -21.00
C ILE A 730 -13.62 -13.32 -20.63
N THR A 731 -14.47 -13.75 -19.69
CA THR A 731 -14.40 -15.14 -19.18
C THR A 731 -14.84 -16.18 -20.22
N ASN A 732 -15.88 -15.88 -21.01
CA ASN A 732 -16.41 -16.69 -22.12
C ASN A 732 -17.56 -15.96 -22.85
N ILE A 733 -17.85 -16.39 -24.08
CA ILE A 733 -18.91 -15.90 -24.96
C ILE A 733 -19.84 -17.06 -25.32
N HIS A 734 -21.07 -17.02 -24.79
CA HIS A 734 -22.12 -18.01 -25.03
C HIS A 734 -23.47 -17.28 -25.21
N ALA A 735 -24.51 -18.03 -25.61
CA ALA A 735 -25.87 -17.51 -25.71
C ALA A 735 -26.40 -16.97 -24.36
N ALA A 736 -26.47 -15.64 -24.23
CA ALA A 736 -27.01 -14.90 -23.10
C ALA A 736 -27.47 -13.51 -23.57
N HIS A 737 -28.53 -12.96 -22.97
CA HIS A 737 -29.08 -11.64 -23.33
C HIS A 737 -29.45 -11.50 -24.83
N LEU A 738 -29.87 -12.60 -25.46
CA LEU A 738 -30.13 -12.65 -26.91
C LEU A 738 -31.27 -11.71 -27.32
N GLU A 739 -32.21 -11.42 -26.43
CA GLU A 739 -33.31 -10.48 -26.67
C GLU A 739 -32.79 -9.08 -27.07
N GLY A 740 -31.73 -8.58 -26.43
CA GLY A 740 -31.17 -7.25 -26.71
C GLY A 740 -29.99 -7.23 -27.68
N LEU A 741 -29.38 -8.39 -27.95
CA LEU A 741 -28.13 -8.50 -28.73
C LEU A 741 -28.28 -9.33 -30.00
N HIS A 742 -29.43 -9.97 -30.17
CA HIS A 742 -29.89 -10.70 -31.34
C HIS A 742 -29.15 -12.02 -31.66
N SER A 743 -27.82 -12.12 -31.46
CA SER A 743 -27.05 -13.33 -31.75
C SER A 743 -25.83 -13.50 -30.83
N ILE A 744 -25.17 -14.67 -30.89
CA ILE A 744 -23.92 -14.93 -30.15
C ILE A 744 -22.79 -14.02 -30.63
N GLU A 745 -22.72 -13.71 -31.92
CA GLU A 745 -21.79 -12.73 -32.48
C GLU A 745 -22.10 -11.31 -31.97
N GLY A 746 -23.38 -11.00 -31.77
CA GLY A 746 -23.80 -9.77 -31.08
C GLY A 746 -23.31 -9.73 -29.63
N VAL A 747 -23.40 -10.85 -28.91
CA VAL A 747 -22.84 -11.01 -27.56
C VAL A 747 -21.32 -10.81 -27.55
N ALA A 748 -20.61 -11.40 -28.53
CA ALA A 748 -19.17 -11.23 -28.69
C ALA A 748 -18.80 -9.77 -28.90
N ARG A 749 -19.45 -9.09 -29.86
CA ARG A 749 -19.23 -7.68 -30.17
C ARG A 749 -19.47 -6.77 -28.97
N ALA A 750 -20.54 -7.00 -28.21
CA ALA A 750 -20.82 -6.21 -27.02
C ALA A 750 -19.80 -6.45 -25.89
N LYS A 751 -19.30 -7.68 -25.72
CA LYS A 751 -18.26 -7.98 -24.72
C LYS A 751 -16.88 -7.46 -25.11
N GLU A 752 -16.56 -7.43 -26.41
CA GLU A 752 -15.34 -6.83 -26.95
C GLU A 752 -15.17 -5.37 -26.53
N GLU A 753 -16.27 -4.64 -26.29
CA GLU A 753 -16.24 -3.26 -25.79
C GLU A 753 -15.36 -3.09 -24.54
N LEU A 754 -15.20 -4.14 -23.71
CA LEU A 754 -14.30 -4.12 -22.56
C LEU A 754 -12.82 -4.07 -22.99
N PHE A 755 -12.43 -4.89 -23.96
CA PHE A 755 -11.07 -4.86 -24.51
C PHE A 755 -10.79 -3.53 -25.22
N ALA A 756 -11.77 -2.99 -25.96
CA ALA A 756 -11.68 -1.67 -26.58
C ALA A 756 -11.46 -0.55 -25.54
N GLY A 757 -12.11 -0.63 -24.38
CA GLY A 757 -11.99 0.34 -23.30
C GLY A 757 -10.82 0.10 -22.33
N THR A 758 -9.98 -0.90 -22.58
CA THR A 758 -8.80 -1.17 -21.74
C THR A 758 -7.69 -0.17 -22.02
N SER A 759 -6.94 0.23 -20.98
CA SER A 759 -5.87 1.22 -21.14
C SER A 759 -4.84 0.79 -22.21
N PRO A 760 -4.20 1.73 -22.94
CA PRO A 760 -3.24 1.39 -24.00
C PRO A 760 -2.06 0.52 -23.55
N ASP A 761 -1.60 0.71 -22.31
CA ASP A 761 -0.53 -0.08 -21.68
C ASP A 761 -1.08 -1.25 -20.83
N GLY A 762 -2.39 -1.52 -20.94
CA GLY A 762 -3.08 -2.52 -20.16
C GLY A 762 -2.83 -3.95 -20.61
N ILE A 763 -3.39 -4.89 -19.85
CA ILE A 763 -3.26 -6.33 -20.09
C ILE A 763 -4.63 -6.92 -20.42
N LEU A 764 -4.70 -7.72 -21.48
CA LEU A 764 -5.88 -8.51 -21.83
C LEU A 764 -5.68 -9.95 -21.35
N VAL A 765 -6.56 -10.41 -20.47
CA VAL A 765 -6.62 -11.80 -20.02
C VAL A 765 -7.63 -12.55 -20.88
N VAL A 766 -7.13 -13.47 -21.70
CA VAL A 766 -7.81 -14.08 -22.83
C VAL A 766 -8.08 -15.56 -22.54
N ASN A 767 -9.35 -15.97 -22.65
CA ASN A 767 -9.71 -17.38 -22.58
C ASN A 767 -9.28 -18.08 -23.89
N ALA A 768 -8.26 -18.93 -23.84
CA ALA A 768 -7.76 -19.67 -24.99
C ALA A 768 -8.68 -20.82 -25.42
N ASP A 769 -9.59 -21.26 -24.55
CA ASP A 769 -10.56 -22.32 -24.86
C ASP A 769 -11.78 -21.78 -25.63
N ASP A 770 -11.92 -20.45 -25.78
CA ASP A 770 -13.04 -19.79 -26.44
C ASP A 770 -12.56 -19.00 -27.68
N PRO A 771 -12.77 -19.53 -28.91
CA PRO A 771 -12.31 -18.88 -30.13
C PRO A 771 -12.84 -17.46 -30.33
N LEU A 772 -14.08 -17.18 -29.90
CA LEU A 772 -14.67 -15.84 -30.03
C LEU A 772 -13.97 -14.81 -29.14
N VAL A 773 -13.48 -15.25 -27.97
CA VAL A 773 -12.66 -14.39 -27.08
C VAL A 773 -11.29 -14.14 -27.70
N GLY A 774 -10.69 -15.15 -28.32
CA GLY A 774 -9.46 -15.03 -29.11
C GLY A 774 -9.59 -14.04 -30.28
N ASP A 775 -10.67 -14.14 -31.05
CA ASP A 775 -10.97 -13.24 -32.18
C ASP A 775 -11.18 -11.79 -31.72
N CYS A 776 -11.81 -11.59 -30.55
CA CYS A 776 -11.92 -10.27 -29.93
C CYS A 776 -10.54 -9.71 -29.56
N ALA A 777 -9.69 -10.52 -28.91
CA ALA A 777 -8.37 -10.09 -28.44
C ALA A 777 -7.39 -9.79 -29.58
N ALA A 778 -7.45 -10.52 -30.69
CA ALA A 778 -6.55 -10.38 -31.84
C ALA A 778 -6.55 -8.99 -32.50
N LYS A 779 -7.59 -8.17 -32.25
CA LYS A 779 -7.72 -6.80 -32.76
C LYS A 779 -6.85 -5.77 -32.03
N TYR A 780 -6.30 -6.14 -30.88
CA TYR A 780 -5.66 -5.23 -29.92
C TYR A 780 -4.16 -5.55 -29.75
N ARG A 781 -3.34 -4.50 -29.56
CA ARG A 781 -1.87 -4.61 -29.43
C ARG A 781 -1.37 -4.71 -27.98
N GLN A 782 -2.27 -4.51 -27.03
CA GLN A 782 -2.03 -4.67 -25.59
C GLN A 782 -1.43 -6.05 -25.29
N ARG A 783 -0.67 -6.15 -24.20
CA ARG A 783 -0.10 -7.43 -23.75
C ARG A 783 -1.23 -8.42 -23.47
N GLN A 784 -1.13 -9.62 -24.03
CA GLN A 784 -2.13 -10.68 -23.84
C GLN A 784 -1.57 -11.75 -22.91
N ILE A 785 -2.39 -12.22 -21.97
CA ILE A 785 -2.11 -13.35 -21.08
C ILE A 785 -3.24 -14.34 -21.23
N THR A 786 -2.90 -15.59 -21.54
CA THR A 786 -3.87 -16.61 -21.91
C THR A 786 -4.16 -17.57 -20.75
N PHE A 787 -5.40 -18.03 -20.63
CA PHE A 787 -5.78 -19.09 -19.70
C PHE A 787 -6.65 -20.14 -20.40
N GLY A 788 -6.53 -21.40 -19.98
CA GLY A 788 -7.36 -22.50 -20.51
C GLY A 788 -6.96 -23.87 -19.96
N LEU A 789 -7.84 -24.86 -20.14
CA LEU A 789 -7.66 -26.24 -19.67
C LEU A 789 -6.93 -27.16 -20.66
N GLN A 790 -6.53 -26.63 -21.83
CA GLN A 790 -5.94 -27.36 -22.97
C GLN A 790 -7.01 -28.09 -23.80
N THR A 791 -7.37 -27.52 -24.94
CA THR A 791 -8.55 -27.95 -25.71
C THR A 791 -8.23 -28.68 -27.04
N ALA A 792 -7.04 -28.54 -27.63
CA ALA A 792 -6.73 -29.27 -28.87
C ALA A 792 -5.22 -29.49 -29.12
N ALA A 793 -4.88 -30.67 -29.67
CA ALA A 793 -3.53 -30.97 -30.14
C ALA A 793 -3.12 -29.99 -31.26
N GLY A 794 -1.96 -29.35 -31.10
CA GLY A 794 -1.43 -28.38 -32.08
C GLY A 794 -1.72 -26.90 -31.77
N THR A 795 -2.43 -26.60 -30.68
CA THR A 795 -2.58 -25.21 -30.18
C THR A 795 -1.46 -24.86 -29.20
N PRO A 796 -0.97 -23.60 -29.17
CA PRO A 796 -0.03 -23.15 -28.15
C PRO A 796 -0.60 -23.34 -26.75
N LEU A 797 0.24 -23.78 -25.80
CA LEU A 797 -0.18 -23.93 -24.42
C LEU A 797 -0.52 -22.56 -23.83
N PRO A 798 -1.66 -22.41 -23.12
CA PRO A 798 -1.97 -21.17 -22.46
C PRO A 798 -0.99 -20.91 -21.30
N ASP A 799 -0.76 -19.64 -21.02
CA ASP A 799 0.13 -19.17 -19.94
C ASP A 799 -0.33 -19.71 -18.59
N PHE A 800 -1.66 -19.73 -18.37
CA PHE A 800 -2.32 -20.31 -17.21
C PHE A 800 -3.08 -21.57 -17.59
N ARG A 801 -2.69 -22.71 -17.03
CA ARG A 801 -3.34 -24.02 -17.27
C ARG A 801 -3.36 -24.88 -16.01
N ALA A 802 -4.21 -25.91 -16.01
CA ALA A 802 -4.29 -26.88 -14.94
C ALA A 802 -3.94 -28.28 -15.44
N THR A 803 -3.21 -29.05 -14.63
CA THR A 803 -3.00 -30.49 -14.80
C THR A 803 -3.37 -31.22 -13.52
N GLU A 804 -3.43 -32.55 -13.54
CA GLU A 804 -3.66 -33.38 -12.34
C GLU A 804 -4.96 -32.99 -11.61
N ILE A 805 -6.02 -32.73 -12.38
CA ILE A 805 -7.30 -32.29 -11.84
C ILE A 805 -8.04 -33.48 -11.23
N GLU A 806 -8.25 -33.43 -9.92
CA GLU A 806 -8.98 -34.42 -9.14
C GLU A 806 -10.18 -33.77 -8.46
N VAL A 807 -11.36 -34.38 -8.62
CA VAL A 807 -12.61 -33.93 -7.99
C VAL A 807 -12.96 -34.91 -6.86
N GLY A 808 -12.97 -34.42 -5.62
CA GLY A 808 -13.37 -35.18 -4.45
C GLY A 808 -14.89 -35.31 -4.33
N GLY A 809 -15.36 -36.39 -3.69
CA GLY A 809 -16.80 -36.62 -3.44
C GLY A 809 -17.47 -35.61 -2.48
N ASP A 810 -16.66 -34.78 -1.81
CA ASP A 810 -17.11 -33.64 -1.02
C ASP A 810 -17.25 -32.34 -1.87
N GLY A 811 -17.01 -32.43 -3.17
CA GLY A 811 -17.06 -31.31 -4.12
C GLY A 811 -15.79 -30.47 -4.17
N ARG A 812 -14.74 -30.78 -3.39
CA ARG A 812 -13.46 -30.06 -3.45
C ARG A 812 -12.65 -30.51 -4.66
N ILE A 813 -11.90 -29.59 -5.26
CA ILE A 813 -11.07 -29.89 -6.45
C ILE A 813 -9.62 -29.63 -6.09
N THR A 814 -8.73 -30.56 -6.44
CA THR A 814 -7.27 -30.36 -6.37
C THR A 814 -6.70 -30.39 -7.78
N PHE A 815 -5.73 -29.52 -8.06
CA PHE A 815 -5.04 -29.49 -9.35
C PHE A 815 -3.70 -28.75 -9.25
N THR A 816 -2.81 -29.03 -10.20
CA THR A 816 -1.55 -28.30 -10.38
C THR A 816 -1.77 -27.16 -11.35
N LEU A 817 -1.70 -25.92 -10.85
CA LEU A 817 -1.80 -24.70 -11.66
C LEU A 817 -0.42 -24.34 -12.20
N HIS A 818 -0.29 -24.22 -13.51
CA HIS A 818 0.91 -23.73 -14.19
C HIS A 818 0.71 -22.25 -14.56
N HIS A 819 1.74 -21.44 -14.36
CA HIS A 819 1.78 -20.02 -14.69
C HIS A 819 3.17 -19.65 -15.23
N PRO A 820 3.40 -18.44 -15.79
CA PRO A 820 4.70 -18.06 -16.35
C PRO A 820 5.89 -18.11 -15.37
N GLY A 821 5.61 -18.07 -14.05
CA GLY A 821 6.62 -18.12 -13.00
C GLY A 821 6.89 -19.52 -12.42
N GLY A 822 6.19 -20.56 -12.88
CA GLY A 822 6.33 -21.92 -12.35
C GLY A 822 4.99 -22.65 -12.23
N SER A 823 4.86 -23.49 -11.21
CA SER A 823 3.61 -24.19 -10.90
C SER A 823 3.36 -24.22 -9.39
N VAL A 824 2.08 -24.28 -9.02
CA VAL A 824 1.64 -24.37 -7.62
C VAL A 824 0.44 -25.32 -7.50
N ASN A 825 0.39 -26.05 -6.38
CA ASN A 825 -0.73 -26.93 -6.08
C ASN A 825 -1.89 -26.13 -5.49
N VAL A 826 -3.06 -26.24 -6.10
CA VAL A 826 -4.27 -25.55 -5.67
C VAL A 826 -5.27 -26.54 -5.10
N ARG A 827 -5.88 -26.16 -3.98
CA ARG A 827 -7.06 -26.84 -3.41
C ARG A 827 -8.24 -25.89 -3.43
N LEU A 828 -9.19 -26.12 -4.32
CA LEU A 828 -10.34 -25.27 -4.50
C LEU A 828 -11.54 -25.75 -3.68
N THR A 829 -12.12 -24.85 -2.90
CA THR A 829 -13.35 -25.13 -2.11
C THR A 829 -14.60 -24.70 -2.88
N ALA A 830 -14.70 -25.12 -4.15
CA ALA A 830 -15.84 -24.89 -5.02
C ALA A 830 -16.06 -26.09 -5.93
N ALA A 831 -17.31 -26.52 -6.08
CA ALA A 831 -17.67 -27.68 -6.88
C ALA A 831 -17.76 -27.35 -8.37
N GLY A 832 -17.41 -28.32 -9.22
CA GLY A 832 -17.58 -28.26 -10.67
C GLY A 832 -16.28 -27.92 -11.43
N PRO A 833 -15.88 -28.68 -12.47
CA PRO A 833 -14.65 -28.45 -13.22
C PRO A 833 -14.57 -27.09 -13.91
N HIS A 834 -15.71 -26.50 -14.24
CA HIS A 834 -15.77 -25.12 -14.78
C HIS A 834 -15.16 -24.10 -13.80
N ASN A 835 -15.11 -24.42 -12.49
CA ASN A 835 -14.43 -23.59 -11.50
C ASN A 835 -12.91 -23.70 -11.54
N VAL A 836 -12.34 -24.74 -12.19
CA VAL A 836 -10.91 -24.77 -12.50
C VAL A 836 -10.60 -23.70 -13.55
N THR A 837 -11.39 -23.60 -14.63
CA THR A 837 -11.25 -22.52 -15.62
C THR A 837 -11.44 -21.13 -15.00
N ASN A 838 -12.44 -20.95 -14.12
CA ASN A 838 -12.62 -19.70 -13.39
C ASN A 838 -11.42 -19.39 -12.48
N ALA A 839 -10.84 -20.40 -11.84
CA ALA A 839 -9.64 -20.24 -11.01
C ALA A 839 -8.42 -19.86 -11.85
N LEU A 840 -8.26 -20.41 -13.06
CA LEU A 840 -7.20 -20.01 -13.99
C LEU A 840 -7.38 -18.56 -14.46
N ALA A 841 -8.61 -18.14 -14.78
CA ALA A 841 -8.90 -16.74 -15.11
C ALA A 841 -8.57 -15.80 -13.94
N ALA A 842 -8.97 -16.16 -12.72
CA ALA A 842 -8.69 -15.38 -11.52
C ALA A 842 -7.18 -15.31 -11.20
N ALA A 843 -6.47 -16.42 -11.37
CA ALA A 843 -5.01 -16.48 -11.22
C ALA A 843 -4.31 -15.61 -12.26
N ALA A 844 -4.72 -15.65 -13.53
CA ALA A 844 -4.18 -14.80 -14.58
C ALA A 844 -4.41 -13.31 -14.30
N LEU A 845 -5.63 -12.93 -13.87
CA LEU A 845 -5.97 -11.58 -13.45
C LEU A 845 -5.10 -11.09 -12.28
N ALA A 846 -4.99 -11.90 -11.23
CA ALA A 846 -4.23 -11.54 -10.03
C ALA A 846 -2.72 -11.50 -10.27
N TRP A 847 -2.17 -12.44 -11.03
CA TRP A 847 -0.76 -12.45 -11.42
C TRP A 847 -0.40 -11.23 -12.27
N SER A 848 -1.30 -10.84 -13.18
CA SER A 848 -1.16 -9.61 -13.98
C SER A 848 -1.15 -8.35 -13.10
N ALA A 849 -1.75 -8.40 -11.91
CA ALA A 849 -1.73 -7.36 -10.91
C ALA A 849 -0.55 -7.47 -9.91
N GLY A 850 0.33 -8.47 -10.07
CA GLY A 850 1.55 -8.65 -9.26
C GLY A 850 1.51 -9.80 -8.24
N ALA A 851 0.41 -10.57 -8.15
CA ALA A 851 0.33 -11.68 -7.21
C ALA A 851 1.28 -12.84 -7.58
N ASP A 852 1.93 -13.42 -6.56
CA ASP A 852 2.78 -14.61 -6.72
C ASP A 852 1.99 -15.92 -6.62
N GLY A 853 2.66 -17.05 -6.89
CA GLY A 853 2.05 -18.38 -6.87
C GLY A 853 1.47 -18.77 -5.50
N ASP A 854 2.13 -18.36 -4.41
CA ASP A 854 1.70 -18.66 -3.04
C ASP A 854 0.41 -17.91 -2.69
N ALA A 855 0.32 -16.62 -3.02
CA ALA A 855 -0.90 -15.83 -2.85
C ALA A 855 -2.05 -16.38 -3.70
N ILE A 856 -1.78 -16.83 -4.93
CA ILE A 856 -2.76 -17.48 -5.82
C ILE A 856 -3.32 -18.74 -5.17
N ALA A 857 -2.46 -19.66 -4.74
CA ALA A 857 -2.90 -20.92 -4.14
C ALA A 857 -3.67 -20.71 -2.82
N ALA A 858 -3.17 -19.83 -1.96
CA ALA A 858 -3.83 -19.49 -0.70
C ALA A 858 -5.21 -18.83 -0.93
N GLY A 859 -5.29 -17.84 -1.82
CA GLY A 859 -6.53 -17.13 -2.11
C GLY A 859 -7.61 -18.01 -2.73
N LEU A 860 -7.23 -18.90 -3.66
CA LEU A 860 -8.14 -19.89 -4.22
C LEU A 860 -8.59 -20.93 -3.17
N GLY A 861 -7.73 -21.26 -2.20
CA GLY A 861 -8.08 -22.13 -1.07
C GLY A 861 -9.11 -21.52 -0.12
N ASP A 862 -9.01 -20.21 0.11
CA ASP A 862 -9.94 -19.47 0.97
C ASP A 862 -11.26 -19.11 0.29
N PHE A 863 -11.30 -19.11 -1.03
CA PHE A 863 -12.50 -18.78 -1.78
C PHE A 863 -13.70 -19.65 -1.35
N ARG A 864 -14.85 -19.01 -1.20
CA ARG A 864 -16.14 -19.65 -0.98
C ARG A 864 -17.13 -19.11 -2.01
N ALA A 865 -17.92 -20.01 -2.59
CA ALA A 865 -18.94 -19.66 -3.56
C ALA A 865 -19.91 -18.59 -3.00
N ALA A 866 -20.28 -17.63 -3.84
CA ALA A 866 -21.31 -16.66 -3.48
C ALA A 866 -22.67 -17.35 -3.30
N THR A 867 -23.51 -16.81 -2.42
CA THR A 867 -24.85 -17.32 -2.14
C THR A 867 -25.64 -17.54 -3.44
N LYS A 868 -26.29 -18.71 -3.57
CA LYS A 868 -27.05 -19.13 -4.76
C LYS A 868 -26.26 -19.35 -6.06
N ARG A 869 -24.92 -19.44 -6.01
CA ARG A 869 -24.07 -19.68 -7.20
C ARG A 869 -23.17 -20.89 -7.01
N MET A 870 -23.70 -22.09 -7.29
CA MET A 870 -23.04 -23.37 -6.98
C MET A 870 -22.63 -23.46 -5.51
N GLU A 871 -23.45 -22.89 -4.63
CA GLU A 871 -23.24 -22.87 -3.18
C GLU A 871 -23.49 -24.27 -2.61
N MET A 872 -22.47 -24.85 -1.98
CA MET A 872 -22.59 -26.14 -1.29
C MET A 872 -23.14 -25.93 0.12
N ILE A 873 -24.32 -26.50 0.40
CA ILE A 873 -24.99 -26.41 1.69
C ILE A 873 -25.20 -27.80 2.25
N ALA A 874 -24.91 -28.00 3.54
CA ALA A 874 -25.27 -29.23 4.24
C ALA A 874 -26.74 -29.15 4.69
N ALA A 875 -27.57 -30.12 4.28
CA ALA A 875 -28.94 -30.27 4.77
C ALA A 875 -28.98 -31.00 6.13
N PRO A 876 -29.99 -30.77 6.98
CA PRO A 876 -30.11 -31.43 8.29
C PRO A 876 -30.10 -32.97 8.23
N ALA A 877 -30.62 -33.56 7.15
CA ALA A 877 -30.65 -35.01 6.94
C ALA A 877 -29.31 -35.59 6.38
N GLY A 878 -28.27 -34.77 6.26
CA GLY A 878 -26.90 -35.20 5.94
C GLY A 878 -26.57 -35.31 4.44
N TYR A 879 -27.53 -35.06 3.54
CA TYR A 879 -27.27 -34.88 2.11
C TYR A 879 -26.75 -33.46 1.82
N GLY A 880 -26.03 -33.30 0.71
CA GLY A 880 -25.56 -32.00 0.25
C GLY A 880 -26.57 -31.35 -0.71
N ILE A 881 -26.67 -30.02 -0.68
CA ILE A 881 -27.43 -29.23 -1.64
C ILE A 881 -26.45 -28.37 -2.45
N LEU A 882 -26.49 -28.48 -3.77
CA LEU A 882 -25.90 -27.52 -4.70
C LEU A 882 -26.96 -26.47 -5.03
N ASN A 883 -26.86 -25.31 -4.38
CA ASN A 883 -27.76 -24.19 -4.59
C ASN A 883 -27.21 -23.29 -5.71
N ASP A 884 -27.83 -23.37 -6.90
CA ASP A 884 -27.51 -22.52 -8.06
C ASP A 884 -28.76 -21.80 -8.59
N THR A 885 -29.54 -21.23 -7.68
CA THR A 885 -30.86 -20.63 -7.93
C THR A 885 -30.81 -19.16 -8.39
N TYR A 886 -29.61 -18.63 -8.68
CA TYR A 886 -29.45 -17.22 -9.01
C TYR A 886 -29.78 -16.89 -10.48
N ASN A 887 -29.24 -17.65 -11.44
CA ASN A 887 -29.52 -17.45 -12.87
C ASN A 887 -29.44 -18.79 -13.61
N ALA A 888 -30.19 -18.92 -14.71
CA ALA A 888 -30.17 -20.09 -15.55
C ALA A 888 -30.13 -19.72 -17.03
N ASN A 889 -29.14 -20.27 -17.71
CA ASN A 889 -28.99 -20.32 -19.15
C ASN A 889 -28.48 -21.72 -19.54
N PRO A 890 -28.49 -22.10 -20.84
CA PRO A 890 -28.17 -23.46 -21.26
C PRO A 890 -26.79 -23.93 -20.79
N ALA A 891 -25.76 -23.10 -20.94
CA ALA A 891 -24.39 -23.42 -20.53
C ALA A 891 -24.27 -23.62 -19.00
N SER A 892 -24.93 -22.77 -18.21
CA SER A 892 -24.93 -22.90 -16.75
C SER A 892 -25.70 -24.12 -16.27
N MET A 893 -26.80 -24.49 -16.94
CA MET A 893 -27.59 -25.70 -16.63
C MET A 893 -26.75 -26.96 -16.87
N ALA A 894 -26.09 -27.04 -18.04
CA ALA A 894 -25.17 -28.11 -18.36
C ALA A 894 -24.04 -28.23 -17.33
N ALA A 895 -23.39 -27.11 -16.99
CA ALA A 895 -22.31 -27.08 -16.01
C ALA A 895 -22.76 -27.59 -14.62
N ALA A 896 -23.96 -27.23 -14.17
CA ALA A 896 -24.50 -27.67 -12.88
C ALA A 896 -24.84 -29.17 -12.87
N LEU A 897 -25.44 -29.69 -13.96
CA LEU A 897 -25.75 -31.11 -14.10
C LEU A 897 -24.48 -31.98 -14.19
N HIS A 898 -23.49 -31.57 -14.98
CA HIS A 898 -22.20 -32.25 -15.03
C HIS A 898 -21.48 -32.23 -13.69
N THR A 899 -21.55 -31.11 -12.96
CA THR A 899 -20.98 -31.01 -11.61
C THR A 899 -21.65 -32.03 -10.68
N LEU A 900 -22.99 -32.10 -10.67
CA LEU A 900 -23.72 -33.07 -9.86
C LEU A 900 -23.32 -34.52 -10.19
N ALA A 901 -23.14 -34.84 -11.47
CA ALA A 901 -22.70 -36.18 -11.89
C ALA A 901 -21.28 -36.52 -11.41
N GLN A 902 -20.38 -35.54 -11.38
CA GLN A 902 -18.98 -35.75 -10.99
C GLN A 902 -18.73 -35.83 -9.49
N MET A 903 -19.70 -35.41 -8.66
CA MET A 903 -19.59 -35.57 -7.20
C MET A 903 -19.68 -37.04 -6.76
N GLN A 904 -19.95 -37.97 -7.68
CA GLN A 904 -19.99 -39.43 -7.43
C GLN A 904 -20.87 -39.82 -6.23
N ALA A 905 -21.96 -39.07 -6.05
CA ALA A 905 -22.98 -39.33 -5.05
C ALA A 905 -23.62 -40.71 -5.28
N ARG A 906 -24.00 -41.42 -4.21
CA ARG A 906 -24.79 -42.65 -4.34
C ARG A 906 -26.14 -42.35 -5.00
N VAL A 907 -26.76 -41.23 -4.65
CA VAL A 907 -27.96 -40.69 -5.30
C VAL A 907 -27.76 -39.22 -5.66
N SER A 908 -28.13 -38.88 -6.89
CA SER A 908 -28.14 -37.51 -7.42
C SER A 908 -29.57 -37.09 -7.76
N ALA A 909 -30.09 -36.07 -7.08
CA ALA A 909 -31.40 -35.48 -7.36
C ALA A 909 -31.24 -34.07 -7.95
N ALA A 910 -32.19 -33.62 -8.75
CA ALA A 910 -32.23 -32.26 -9.28
C ALA A 910 -33.64 -31.69 -9.25
N ILE A 911 -33.80 -30.44 -8.82
CA ILE A 911 -34.97 -29.60 -9.05
C ILE A 911 -34.57 -28.51 -10.03
N LEU A 912 -35.12 -28.56 -11.25
CA LEU A 912 -34.85 -27.60 -12.31
C LEU A 912 -36.11 -26.76 -12.62
N GLY A 913 -35.89 -25.51 -13.04
CA GLY A 913 -36.95 -24.67 -13.58
C GLY A 913 -36.49 -23.78 -14.72
N ASP A 914 -37.37 -22.88 -15.17
CA ASP A 914 -37.19 -22.22 -16.47
C ASP A 914 -35.93 -21.35 -16.57
N MET A 915 -35.37 -21.33 -17.79
CA MET A 915 -34.36 -20.38 -18.27
C MET A 915 -35.08 -19.22 -18.96
N LEU A 916 -34.96 -18.01 -18.43
CA LEU A 916 -35.58 -16.79 -18.98
C LEU A 916 -34.64 -16.10 -19.99
N GLU A 917 -35.16 -15.12 -20.74
CA GLU A 917 -34.38 -14.27 -21.69
C GLU A 917 -33.76 -15.02 -22.89
N LEU A 918 -34.31 -16.18 -23.29
CA LEU A 918 -33.81 -16.98 -24.42
C LEU A 918 -34.53 -16.73 -25.76
N GLY A 919 -35.63 -15.97 -25.77
CA GLY A 919 -36.43 -15.68 -26.97
C GLY A 919 -36.88 -16.97 -27.69
N ASP A 920 -36.80 -16.98 -29.02
CA ASP A 920 -37.22 -18.10 -29.89
C ASP A 920 -36.45 -19.41 -29.64
N SER A 921 -35.31 -19.35 -28.94
CA SER A 921 -34.50 -20.54 -28.60
C SER A 921 -34.96 -21.27 -27.33
N SER A 922 -35.99 -20.76 -26.64
CA SER A 922 -36.41 -21.26 -25.33
C SER A 922 -36.78 -22.75 -25.36
N GLU A 923 -37.65 -23.19 -26.27
CA GLU A 923 -38.10 -24.60 -26.28
C GLU A 923 -36.97 -25.59 -26.52
N ALA A 924 -36.14 -25.33 -27.53
CA ALA A 924 -35.01 -26.18 -27.90
C ALA A 924 -34.00 -26.30 -26.74
N ALA A 925 -33.70 -25.18 -26.08
CA ALA A 925 -32.81 -25.14 -24.92
C ALA A 925 -33.35 -25.96 -23.73
N HIS A 926 -34.66 -25.91 -23.44
CA HIS A 926 -35.24 -26.67 -22.33
C HIS A 926 -35.28 -28.18 -22.63
N ARG A 927 -35.57 -28.58 -23.87
CA ARG A 927 -35.46 -29.99 -24.28
C ARG A 927 -34.04 -30.52 -24.10
N GLU A 928 -33.06 -29.71 -24.46
CA GLU A 928 -31.64 -30.06 -24.27
C GLU A 928 -31.26 -30.28 -22.81
N VAL A 929 -31.77 -29.45 -21.88
CA VAL A 929 -31.57 -29.67 -20.43
C VAL A 929 -32.14 -31.01 -19.97
N GLY A 930 -33.29 -31.42 -20.50
CA GLY A 930 -33.89 -32.73 -20.23
C GLY A 930 -32.99 -33.88 -20.69
N ARG A 931 -32.48 -33.80 -21.92
CA ARG A 931 -31.51 -34.77 -22.47
C ARG A 931 -30.25 -34.84 -21.61
N LEU A 932 -29.69 -33.70 -21.22
CA LEU A 932 -28.49 -33.63 -20.39
C LEU A 932 -28.69 -34.23 -19.00
N ALA A 933 -29.86 -34.03 -18.38
CA ALA A 933 -30.16 -34.63 -17.07
C ALA A 933 -30.14 -36.17 -17.14
N ALA A 934 -30.65 -36.75 -18.24
CA ALA A 934 -30.59 -38.19 -18.49
C ALA A 934 -29.14 -38.67 -18.69
N GLU A 935 -28.36 -37.96 -19.50
CA GLU A 935 -26.96 -38.30 -19.80
C GLU A 935 -26.06 -38.21 -18.57
N CYS A 936 -26.32 -37.24 -17.70
CA CYS A 936 -25.67 -37.08 -16.40
C CYS A 936 -26.13 -38.11 -15.36
N ARG A 937 -27.04 -39.03 -15.73
CA ARG A 937 -27.59 -40.08 -14.86
C ARG A 937 -28.17 -39.52 -13.56
N VAL A 938 -28.92 -38.42 -13.65
CA VAL A 938 -29.69 -37.90 -12.52
C VAL A 938 -30.70 -38.97 -12.08
N HIS A 939 -30.72 -39.32 -10.79
CA HIS A 939 -31.59 -40.37 -10.26
C HIS A 939 -33.04 -39.90 -10.10
N TYR A 940 -33.23 -38.65 -9.70
CA TYR A 940 -34.54 -38.05 -9.45
C TYR A 940 -34.59 -36.64 -10.03
N LEU A 941 -35.52 -36.37 -10.95
CA LEU A 941 -35.65 -35.07 -11.62
C LEU A 941 -37.02 -34.46 -11.32
N GLY A 942 -37.02 -33.37 -10.56
CA GLY A 942 -38.19 -32.52 -10.30
C GLY A 942 -38.16 -31.28 -11.17
N LEU A 943 -39.30 -30.92 -11.77
CA LEU A 943 -39.40 -29.84 -12.74
C LEU A 943 -40.51 -28.87 -12.36
N VAL A 944 -40.20 -27.57 -12.38
CA VAL A 944 -41.13 -26.48 -12.02
C VAL A 944 -41.01 -25.36 -13.07
N GLY A 945 -42.12 -24.91 -13.63
CA GLY A 945 -42.13 -23.82 -14.60
C GLY A 945 -42.93 -24.14 -15.87
N ASP A 946 -43.03 -23.16 -16.75
CA ASP A 946 -43.84 -23.21 -17.97
C ASP A 946 -43.28 -24.24 -18.97
N PHE A 947 -41.96 -24.44 -18.97
CA PHE A 947 -41.29 -25.39 -19.87
C PHE A 947 -41.05 -26.77 -19.23
N ALA A 948 -41.52 -27.01 -18.00
CA ALA A 948 -41.27 -28.22 -17.24
C ALA A 948 -41.69 -29.51 -18.00
N LEU A 949 -42.80 -29.46 -18.74
CA LEU A 949 -43.27 -30.59 -19.55
C LEU A 949 -42.28 -30.94 -20.68
N LEU A 950 -41.72 -29.94 -21.35
CA LEU A 950 -40.75 -30.15 -22.44
C LEU A 950 -39.46 -30.80 -21.95
N VAL A 951 -38.98 -30.35 -20.77
CA VAL A 951 -37.80 -30.92 -20.11
C VAL A 951 -38.07 -32.38 -19.73
N ALA A 952 -39.26 -32.66 -19.18
CA ALA A 952 -39.66 -34.01 -18.76
C ALA A 952 -39.71 -34.98 -19.94
N GLU A 953 -40.39 -34.60 -21.03
CA GLU A 953 -40.47 -35.39 -22.26
C GLU A 953 -39.09 -35.74 -22.80
N ALA A 954 -38.21 -34.74 -22.90
CA ALA A 954 -36.87 -34.93 -23.43
C ALA A 954 -36.00 -35.84 -22.53
N ALA A 955 -36.12 -35.72 -21.21
CA ALA A 955 -35.41 -36.58 -20.26
C ALA A 955 -35.86 -38.06 -20.36
N ILE A 956 -37.16 -38.29 -20.51
CA ILE A 956 -37.73 -39.64 -20.66
C ILE A 956 -37.31 -40.24 -22.01
N LEU A 957 -37.41 -39.47 -23.10
CA LEU A 957 -36.95 -39.89 -24.42
C LEU A 957 -35.46 -40.22 -24.45
N ALA A 958 -34.64 -39.50 -23.67
CA ALA A 958 -33.22 -39.75 -23.50
C ALA A 958 -32.88 -40.91 -22.53
N GLY A 959 -33.90 -41.61 -21.99
CA GLY A 959 -33.72 -42.87 -21.26
C GLY A 959 -33.95 -42.81 -19.75
N MET A 960 -34.47 -41.70 -19.19
CA MET A 960 -34.89 -41.68 -17.78
C MET A 960 -36.22 -42.41 -17.57
N GLY A 961 -36.31 -43.23 -16.51
CA GLY A 961 -37.56 -43.87 -16.11
C GLY A 961 -38.62 -42.82 -15.74
N GLY A 962 -39.82 -42.94 -16.31
CA GLY A 962 -40.90 -41.95 -16.11
C GLY A 962 -41.32 -41.81 -14.64
N GLU A 963 -41.14 -42.83 -13.80
CA GLU A 963 -41.40 -42.78 -12.37
C GLU A 963 -40.41 -41.90 -11.57
N ARG A 964 -39.27 -41.54 -12.19
CA ARG A 964 -38.18 -40.74 -11.63
C ARG A 964 -38.19 -39.29 -12.07
N VAL A 965 -39.06 -38.94 -13.03
CA VAL A 965 -39.24 -37.58 -13.54
C VAL A 965 -40.61 -37.08 -13.10
N ARG A 966 -40.66 -35.95 -12.38
CA ARG A 966 -41.92 -35.36 -11.89
C ARG A 966 -42.00 -33.88 -12.24
N VAL A 967 -43.14 -33.48 -12.81
CA VAL A 967 -43.51 -32.09 -13.03
C VAL A 967 -44.43 -31.64 -11.91
N PHE A 968 -44.15 -30.49 -11.32
CA PHE A 968 -44.91 -29.93 -10.20
C PHE A 968 -45.58 -28.62 -10.61
N ALA A 969 -46.79 -28.39 -10.10
CA ALA A 969 -47.51 -27.15 -10.33
C ALA A 969 -46.85 -25.94 -9.65
N ASP A 970 -46.15 -26.20 -8.54
CA ASP A 970 -45.42 -25.18 -7.79
C ASP A 970 -44.19 -25.77 -7.10
N LYS A 971 -43.33 -24.87 -6.64
CA LYS A 971 -42.07 -25.19 -5.96
C LYS A 971 -42.25 -25.79 -4.55
N GLU A 972 -43.38 -25.58 -3.90
CA GLU A 972 -43.64 -26.15 -2.57
C GLU A 972 -43.92 -27.65 -2.65
N GLN A 973 -44.61 -28.08 -3.71
CA GLN A 973 -44.80 -29.49 -4.02
C GLN A 973 -43.47 -30.18 -4.37
N ALA A 974 -42.61 -29.50 -5.13
CA ALA A 974 -41.26 -30.02 -5.43
C ALA A 974 -40.42 -30.19 -4.15
N ALA A 975 -40.49 -29.24 -3.22
CA ALA A 975 -39.81 -29.33 -1.92
C ALA A 975 -40.34 -30.50 -1.08
N ALA A 976 -41.66 -30.65 -0.97
CA ALA A 976 -42.31 -31.75 -0.26
C ALA A 976 -41.91 -33.12 -0.83
N TRP A 977 -41.77 -33.22 -2.16
CA TRP A 977 -41.31 -34.45 -2.79
C TRP A 977 -39.87 -34.83 -2.42
N ILE A 978 -38.97 -33.86 -2.24
CA ILE A 978 -37.63 -34.14 -1.72
C ILE A 978 -37.69 -34.62 -0.27
N GLU A 979 -38.51 -33.99 0.57
CA GLU A 979 -38.74 -34.44 1.96
C GLU A 979 -39.24 -35.89 2.01
N ASP A 980 -40.12 -36.27 1.08
CA ASP A 980 -40.59 -37.66 0.92
C ASP A 980 -39.46 -38.61 0.50
N LEU A 981 -38.62 -38.23 -0.48
CA LEU A 981 -37.46 -39.04 -0.87
C LEU A 981 -36.49 -39.25 0.31
N VAL A 982 -36.33 -38.26 1.17
CA VAL A 982 -35.51 -38.36 2.38
C VAL A 982 -36.17 -39.30 3.40
N ARG A 983 -37.48 -39.13 3.66
CA ARG A 983 -38.25 -39.96 4.59
C ARG A 983 -38.25 -41.44 4.18
N ASP A 984 -38.30 -41.70 2.88
CA ASP A 984 -38.29 -43.05 2.31
C ASP A 984 -36.87 -43.65 2.23
N GLY A 985 -35.83 -42.94 2.69
CA GLY A 985 -34.43 -43.39 2.66
C GLY A 985 -33.79 -43.39 1.26
N ARG A 986 -34.46 -42.78 0.28
CA ARG A 986 -34.03 -42.70 -1.12
C ARG A 986 -33.05 -41.56 -1.37
N LEU A 987 -32.96 -40.57 -0.47
CA LEU A 987 -31.96 -39.50 -0.44
C LEU A 987 -31.45 -39.32 1.00
N GLY A 988 -30.14 -39.32 1.22
CA GLY A 988 -29.56 -39.25 2.57
C GLY A 988 -28.07 -38.92 2.61
N LYS A 989 -27.39 -39.32 3.68
CA LYS A 989 -25.98 -38.97 3.90
C LYS A 989 -25.08 -39.37 2.73
N GLY A 990 -24.33 -38.41 2.20
CA GLY A 990 -23.43 -38.62 1.04
C GLY A 990 -24.10 -38.51 -0.33
N ASP A 991 -25.41 -38.26 -0.38
CA ASP A 991 -26.16 -37.96 -1.60
C ASP A 991 -26.20 -36.44 -1.87
N TRP A 992 -26.56 -36.04 -3.09
CA TRP A 992 -26.58 -34.64 -3.50
C TRP A 992 -27.87 -34.22 -4.22
N LEU A 993 -28.35 -33.02 -3.92
CA LEU A 993 -29.48 -32.36 -4.57
C LEU A 993 -29.02 -31.07 -5.27
N LEU A 994 -29.22 -30.98 -6.58
CA LEU A 994 -29.10 -29.72 -7.32
C LEU A 994 -30.43 -28.96 -7.30
N VAL A 995 -30.39 -27.65 -7.03
CA VAL A 995 -31.55 -26.76 -7.22
C VAL A 995 -31.14 -25.60 -8.12
N LYS A 996 -31.77 -25.48 -9.29
CA LYS A 996 -31.39 -24.48 -10.30
C LYS A 996 -32.55 -24.01 -11.16
N ALA A 997 -32.71 -22.69 -11.27
CA ALA A 997 -33.62 -22.04 -12.21
C ALA A 997 -33.24 -20.57 -12.36
N SER A 998 -33.90 -19.87 -13.27
CA SER A 998 -33.88 -18.41 -13.26
C SER A 998 -34.54 -17.87 -11.99
N ARG A 999 -34.03 -16.75 -11.48
CA ARG A 999 -34.50 -16.17 -10.21
C ARG A 999 -35.99 -15.80 -10.21
N GLY A 1000 -36.61 -15.62 -11.37
CA GLY A 1000 -38.05 -15.35 -11.50
C GLY A 1000 -38.94 -16.36 -10.76
N LEU A 1001 -38.53 -17.65 -10.74
CA LEU A 1001 -39.27 -18.73 -10.07
C LEU A 1001 -39.04 -18.77 -8.54
N LYS A 1002 -38.05 -18.01 -8.06
CA LYS A 1002 -37.66 -17.93 -6.65
C LYS A 1002 -37.42 -19.31 -6.01
N LEU A 1003 -36.71 -20.21 -6.70
CA LEU A 1003 -36.43 -21.56 -6.18
C LEU A 1003 -35.51 -21.55 -4.96
N GLU A 1004 -34.88 -20.43 -4.62
CA GLU A 1004 -34.16 -20.30 -3.35
C GLU A 1004 -35.04 -20.62 -2.13
N THR A 1005 -36.37 -20.44 -2.21
CA THR A 1005 -37.27 -20.75 -1.09
C THR A 1005 -37.35 -22.26 -0.83
N VAL A 1006 -37.14 -23.10 -1.86
CA VAL A 1006 -37.03 -24.55 -1.71
C VAL A 1006 -35.79 -24.89 -0.87
N VAL A 1007 -34.67 -24.24 -1.17
CA VAL A 1007 -33.41 -24.43 -0.41
C VAL A 1007 -33.59 -23.97 1.03
N SER A 1008 -34.21 -22.81 1.27
CA SER A 1008 -34.51 -22.32 2.63
C SER A 1008 -35.36 -23.31 3.42
N ARG A 1009 -36.43 -23.86 2.80
CA ARG A 1009 -37.29 -24.88 3.42
C ARG A 1009 -36.53 -26.15 3.78
N LEU A 1010 -35.76 -26.70 2.84
CA LEU A 1010 -35.01 -27.95 3.03
C LEU A 1010 -33.85 -27.82 4.04
N THR A 1011 -33.37 -26.60 4.29
CA THR A 1011 -32.24 -26.34 5.21
C THR A 1011 -32.67 -25.79 6.57
N GLY A 1012 -33.93 -25.35 6.71
CA GLY A 1012 -34.43 -24.68 7.92
C GLY A 1012 -33.81 -23.30 8.16
N LYS A 1013 -33.16 -22.71 7.15
CA LYS A 1013 -32.54 -21.37 7.21
C LYS A 1013 -33.40 -20.38 6.41
N ALA A 1014 -33.90 -19.35 7.09
CA ALA A 1014 -34.68 -18.27 6.48
C ALA A 1014 -33.83 -17.38 5.58
#